data_AF-A0A1I4W2D7-F1
#
_entry.id   AF-A0A1I4W2D7-F1
#
_cell.length_a   1.000
_cell.length_b   1.000
_cell.length_c   1.000
_cell.angle_alpha   90.00
_cell.angle_beta   90.00
_cell.angle_gamma   90.00
#
_symmetry.space_group_name_H-M   'P 1'
#
loop_
_entity.id
_entity.type
_entity.pdbx_description
1 polymer ?
#
loop_
_entity_poly.entity_id
_entity_poly.type
_entity_poly.pdbx_seq_one_letter_code
_entity_poly.pdbx_strand_id
1 'polypeptide(L)'
;MKPFVVNSHDRLVFPANFLGELDFSVIDDLEQFTAIVGRDFEAKAPTGTDILERITAGKYESRFGLLRDMSQNLFWVNRYSMTMFEKRPTRWRDLPRHRGDVFLPTLTPWRDADKKIRAVRDAFASLPATWDTAAERRIFDLLFDVFGNRRHHATELPALKPTVQEFLTTPGAQTFVVPHHDPDSPVYSWNEILDAHAGRPELEALTRWAMVLHNQYPWDRAATELRTAEQIGDDDYVIAFHPRNRDVEAFLDRATGTRPARRGRISTQAEPVEPQSPLPPVRVREAFRVQPRVESLAVVRGEHVCSNDDVVRNSAFSWSPMSADEIATKTGIEQRRYTELDIEDLAWSAAVRALEHSGRDRSEIGAVLVATCTSERLIPSLSTWLSGQLGLLQTHCSADIIAACAGLPYGLSEAVRQLQEVQRPVLLVCVEKFSDKIGNVRTSRMIFGDGAAAMVIAPAAEGERGDVDLLQTYASGPVEQVNSIIWPNPEFDNDITVYGPEVKALVARYLAQMISELGEQPGPEGTGTMLEAIDVIVPHQANKTMILQLAAKAGLSAEQLYFNIGSMGNVSAASIPIAMFDAVADGVVAGRTRVFAPGFGAGAVGGYAVLEVDPAVMAPEVVLDPAAAAEAPAPAAAPTSDDVRIAFGE
;
A
#
# COMPACT_ATOMS: atom_id res chain seq x y z
N MET A 1 -0.92 -7.65 6.09
CA MET A 1 0.02 -6.50 6.10
C MET A 1 1.20 -6.87 5.24
N LYS A 2 1.83 -5.89 4.58
CA LYS A 2 2.89 -6.11 3.59
C LYS A 2 4.07 -5.19 3.89
N PRO A 3 4.76 -5.38 5.03
CA PRO A 3 5.86 -4.50 5.42
C PRO A 3 7.01 -4.59 4.41
N PHE A 4 7.74 -3.48 4.26
CA PHE A 4 9.03 -3.49 3.61
C PHE A 4 10.12 -3.96 4.58
N VAL A 5 11.30 -4.23 4.05
CA VAL A 5 12.52 -4.47 4.83
C VAL A 5 13.66 -3.63 4.27
N VAL A 6 14.63 -3.29 5.12
CA VAL A 6 15.89 -2.68 4.68
C VAL A 6 16.94 -3.79 4.54
N ASN A 7 17.54 -3.90 3.37
CA ASN A 7 18.53 -4.94 3.09
C ASN A 7 19.96 -4.49 3.50
N SER A 8 20.96 -5.36 3.35
CA SER A 8 22.36 -5.07 3.73
C SER A 8 23.03 -3.94 2.92
N HIS A 9 22.37 -3.47 1.86
CA HIS A 9 22.79 -2.35 1.03
C HIS A 9 22.07 -1.04 1.36
N ASP A 10 21.36 -0.98 2.50
CA ASP A 10 20.56 0.16 2.93
C ASP A 10 19.48 0.53 1.89
N ARG A 11 18.85 -0.50 1.31
CA ARG A 11 17.78 -0.36 0.32
C ARG A 11 16.48 -0.94 0.82
N LEU A 12 15.41 -0.20 0.54
CA LEU A 12 14.05 -0.65 0.75
C LEU A 12 13.73 -1.79 -0.22
N VAL A 13 13.23 -2.90 0.33
CA VAL A 13 12.78 -4.06 -0.43
C VAL A 13 11.35 -4.39 -0.03
N PHE A 14 10.50 -4.65 -1.01
CA PHE A 14 9.08 -4.99 -0.81
C PHE A 14 8.83 -6.46 -1.16
N PRO A 15 8.89 -7.38 -0.17
CA PRO A 15 8.66 -8.82 -0.37
C PRO A 15 7.39 -9.15 -1.17
N ALA A 16 6.30 -8.42 -0.91
CA ALA A 16 5.02 -8.61 -1.58
C ALA A 16 5.10 -8.46 -3.12
N ASN A 17 6.13 -7.77 -3.63
CA ASN A 17 6.27 -7.47 -5.06
C ASN A 17 6.83 -8.64 -5.88
N PHE A 18 7.45 -9.63 -5.24
CA PHE A 18 8.06 -10.76 -5.93
C PHE A 18 7.69 -12.13 -5.37
N LEU A 19 7.09 -12.23 -4.17
CA LEU A 19 6.61 -13.51 -3.63
C LEU A 19 5.31 -14.01 -4.29
N GLY A 20 4.48 -13.09 -4.79
CA GLY A 20 3.17 -13.43 -5.37
C GLY A 20 2.28 -14.20 -4.40
N GLU A 21 2.28 -13.83 -3.12
CA GLU A 21 1.31 -14.33 -2.14
C GLU A 21 0.00 -13.58 -2.29
N LEU A 22 -1.12 -14.31 -2.12
CA LEU A 22 -2.47 -13.75 -2.13
C LEU A 22 -3.22 -14.19 -0.87
N ASP A 23 -4.11 -13.34 -0.37
CA ASP A 23 -5.00 -13.61 0.74
C ASP A 23 -6.21 -14.42 0.28
N PHE A 24 -6.08 -15.74 0.36
CA PHE A 24 -7.16 -16.68 0.01
C PHE A 24 -8.32 -16.72 1.02
N SER A 25 -8.25 -15.97 2.13
CA SER A 25 -9.35 -15.89 3.11
C SER A 25 -10.53 -15.03 2.62
N VAL A 26 -10.29 -14.19 1.60
CA VAL A 26 -11.26 -13.25 1.02
C VAL A 26 -11.65 -13.55 -0.43
N ILE A 27 -11.08 -14.59 -1.04
CA ILE A 27 -11.39 -15.03 -2.41
C ILE A 27 -12.45 -16.14 -2.34
N ASP A 28 -13.66 -15.88 -2.81
CA ASP A 28 -14.80 -16.78 -2.61
C ASP A 28 -14.89 -17.89 -3.66
N ASP A 29 -14.56 -17.59 -4.92
CA ASP A 29 -14.72 -18.52 -6.04
C ASP A 29 -13.62 -18.41 -7.11
N LEU A 30 -13.70 -19.29 -8.10
CA LEU A 30 -12.73 -19.40 -9.19
C LEU A 30 -12.79 -18.20 -10.15
N GLU A 31 -13.95 -17.56 -10.29
CA GLU A 31 -14.12 -16.40 -11.16
C GLU A 31 -13.37 -15.20 -10.58
N GLN A 32 -13.59 -14.91 -9.28
CA GLN A 32 -12.87 -13.87 -8.55
C GLN A 32 -11.36 -14.14 -8.56
N PHE A 33 -10.94 -15.37 -8.28
CA PHE A 33 -9.52 -15.72 -8.34
C PHE A 33 -8.91 -15.51 -9.72
N THR A 34 -9.60 -15.95 -10.77
CA THR A 34 -9.14 -15.79 -12.15
C THR A 34 -9.09 -14.31 -12.55
N ALA A 35 -10.01 -13.48 -12.06
CA ALA A 35 -9.96 -12.04 -12.28
C ALA A 35 -8.75 -11.38 -11.60
N ILE A 36 -8.45 -11.74 -10.34
CA ILE A 36 -7.26 -11.28 -9.60
C ILE A 36 -5.98 -11.69 -10.37
N VAL A 37 -5.86 -12.97 -10.71
CA VAL A 37 -4.71 -13.50 -11.45
C VAL A 37 -4.60 -12.85 -12.83
N GLY A 38 -5.72 -12.67 -13.53
CA GLY A 38 -5.79 -12.04 -14.83
C GLY A 38 -5.25 -10.61 -14.79
N ARG A 39 -5.66 -9.84 -13.79
CA ARG A 39 -5.20 -8.47 -13.59
C ARG A 39 -3.72 -8.41 -13.22
N ASP A 40 -3.29 -9.20 -12.25
CA ASP A 40 -1.97 -9.03 -11.63
C ASP A 40 -0.87 -9.80 -12.36
N PHE A 41 -1.19 -10.89 -13.05
CA PHE A 41 -0.21 -11.74 -13.76
C PHE A 41 -0.41 -11.76 -15.28
N GLU A 42 -1.61 -11.61 -15.81
CA GLU A 42 -1.90 -11.90 -17.24
C GLU A 42 -1.99 -10.66 -18.13
N ALA A 43 -2.56 -9.57 -17.64
CA ALA A 43 -2.89 -8.39 -18.46
C ALA A 43 -1.70 -7.77 -19.23
N LYS A 44 -0.47 -8.16 -18.88
CA LYS A 44 0.77 -7.65 -19.50
C LYS A 44 1.84 -8.71 -19.78
N ALA A 45 1.63 -9.98 -19.46
CA ALA A 45 2.65 -11.00 -19.64
C ALA A 45 2.57 -11.61 -21.05
N PRO A 46 3.65 -11.58 -21.85
CA PRO A 46 3.65 -12.20 -23.16
C PRO A 46 3.69 -13.73 -23.02
N THR A 47 3.01 -14.45 -23.90
CA THR A 47 3.18 -15.89 -24.06
C THR A 47 4.53 -16.21 -24.73
N GLY A 48 4.96 -17.47 -24.67
CA GLY A 48 6.15 -17.90 -25.43
C GLY A 48 5.99 -17.76 -26.95
N THR A 49 4.75 -17.71 -27.46
CA THR A 49 4.48 -17.42 -28.88
C THR A 49 4.63 -15.93 -29.15
N ASP A 50 4.10 -15.05 -28.29
CA ASP A 50 4.26 -13.60 -28.43
C ASP A 50 5.73 -13.19 -28.41
N ILE A 51 6.55 -13.80 -27.54
CA ILE A 51 7.99 -13.54 -27.49
C ILE A 51 8.64 -13.93 -28.82
N LEU A 52 8.31 -15.09 -29.38
CA LEU A 52 8.84 -15.54 -30.68
C LEU A 52 8.42 -14.60 -31.81
N GLU A 53 7.16 -14.15 -31.83
CA GLU A 53 6.67 -13.21 -32.83
C GLU A 53 7.37 -11.85 -32.73
N ARG A 54 7.58 -11.33 -31.51
CA ARG A 54 8.34 -10.10 -31.27
C ARG A 54 9.79 -10.22 -31.72
N ILE A 55 10.45 -11.35 -31.47
CA ILE A 55 11.81 -11.64 -31.97
C ILE A 55 11.80 -11.65 -33.50
N THR A 56 10.89 -12.42 -34.11
CA THR A 56 10.82 -12.58 -35.58
C THR A 56 10.56 -11.25 -36.29
N ALA A 57 9.75 -10.38 -35.67
CA ALA A 57 9.42 -9.06 -36.17
C ALA A 57 10.48 -7.99 -35.84
N GLY A 58 11.57 -8.34 -35.15
CA GLY A 58 12.63 -7.39 -34.75
C GLY A 58 12.16 -6.31 -33.77
N LYS A 59 11.16 -6.60 -32.92
CA LYS A 59 10.55 -5.61 -32.01
C LYS A 59 11.35 -5.34 -30.73
N TYR A 60 12.38 -6.14 -30.44
CA TYR A 60 13.26 -5.89 -29.29
C TYR A 60 14.43 -5.02 -29.73
N GLU A 61 14.59 -3.87 -29.08
CA GLU A 61 15.70 -2.94 -29.35
C GLU A 61 16.96 -3.29 -28.53
N SER A 62 16.79 -3.93 -27.37
CA SER A 62 17.88 -4.27 -26.45
C SER A 62 17.56 -5.51 -25.62
N ARG A 63 18.59 -6.06 -24.95
CA ARG A 63 18.48 -7.24 -24.09
C ARG A 63 17.46 -7.07 -22.97
N PHE A 64 17.40 -5.91 -22.32
CA PHE A 64 16.47 -5.68 -21.21
C PHE A 64 15.01 -5.94 -21.59
N GLY A 65 14.58 -5.49 -22.77
CA GLY A 65 13.21 -5.73 -23.24
C GLY A 65 12.87 -7.23 -23.32
N LEU A 66 13.82 -8.03 -23.82
CA LEU A 66 13.67 -9.49 -23.87
C LEU A 66 13.67 -10.11 -22.47
N LEU A 67 14.59 -9.70 -21.58
CA LEU A 67 14.69 -10.22 -20.21
C LEU A 67 13.43 -9.95 -19.39
N ARG A 68 12.87 -8.74 -19.50
CA ARG A 68 11.63 -8.37 -18.84
C ARG A 68 10.48 -9.26 -19.30
N ASP A 69 10.31 -9.38 -20.62
CA ASP A 69 9.24 -10.18 -21.22
C ASP A 69 9.38 -11.68 -20.88
N MET A 70 10.61 -12.21 -20.85
CA MET A 70 10.90 -13.57 -20.36
C MET A 70 10.48 -13.75 -18.89
N SER A 71 10.84 -12.80 -18.03
CA SER A 71 10.52 -12.89 -16.60
C SER A 71 9.01 -12.83 -16.35
N GLN A 72 8.31 -11.91 -17.02
CA GLN A 72 6.85 -11.81 -16.96
C GLN A 72 6.17 -13.09 -17.47
N ASN A 73 6.69 -13.68 -18.56
CA ASN A 73 6.20 -14.98 -19.05
C ASN A 73 6.35 -16.07 -17.98
N LEU A 74 7.49 -16.14 -17.30
CA LEU A 74 7.75 -17.16 -16.28
C LEU A 74 6.89 -16.96 -15.02
N PHE A 75 6.66 -15.72 -14.58
CA PHE A 75 5.68 -15.44 -13.52
C PHE A 75 4.29 -15.90 -13.95
N TRP A 76 3.87 -15.54 -15.17
CA TRP A 76 2.58 -15.93 -15.70
C TRP A 76 2.42 -17.46 -15.80
N VAL A 77 3.47 -18.20 -16.18
CA VAL A 77 3.45 -19.68 -16.17
C VAL A 77 3.19 -20.23 -14.76
N ASN A 78 3.73 -19.58 -13.73
CA ASN A 78 3.61 -20.02 -12.34
C ASN A 78 2.45 -19.37 -11.57
N ARG A 79 1.64 -18.51 -12.19
CA ARG A 79 0.63 -17.64 -11.54
C ARG A 79 -0.31 -18.34 -10.56
N TYR A 80 -0.72 -19.57 -10.88
CA TYR A 80 -1.58 -20.36 -10.00
C TYR A 80 -0.78 -21.19 -9.00
N SER A 81 0.34 -21.76 -9.43
CA SER A 81 1.11 -22.66 -8.57
C SER A 81 1.85 -21.91 -7.47
N MET A 82 2.43 -20.75 -7.79
CA MET A 82 3.23 -19.96 -6.85
C MET A 82 2.39 -19.32 -5.76
N THR A 83 1.15 -18.94 -6.09
CA THR A 83 0.19 -18.33 -5.16
C THR A 83 -0.40 -19.36 -4.20
N MET A 84 -0.73 -20.57 -4.68
CA MET A 84 -1.48 -21.57 -3.89
C MET A 84 -0.63 -22.71 -3.32
N PHE A 85 0.40 -23.16 -4.04
CA PHE A 85 1.01 -24.47 -3.79
C PHE A 85 2.51 -24.40 -3.46
N GLU A 86 2.90 -25.17 -2.46
CA GLU A 86 4.28 -25.60 -2.28
C GLU A 86 4.52 -26.84 -3.14
N LYS A 87 5.62 -26.85 -3.91
CA LYS A 87 6.00 -27.94 -4.81
C LYS A 87 7.02 -28.84 -4.12
N ARG A 88 6.71 -30.13 -3.94
CA ARG A 88 7.56 -31.08 -3.25
C ARG A 88 7.89 -32.30 -4.12
N PRO A 89 9.16 -32.49 -4.51
CA PRO A 89 9.61 -33.75 -5.07
C PRO A 89 9.29 -34.91 -4.12
N THR A 90 8.50 -35.87 -4.59
CA THR A 90 8.01 -37.00 -3.79
C THR A 90 8.19 -38.28 -4.60
N ARG A 91 8.77 -39.32 -4.00
CA ARG A 91 8.90 -40.62 -4.67
C ARG A 91 7.52 -41.15 -5.02
N TRP A 92 7.38 -41.73 -6.21
CA TRP A 92 6.10 -42.22 -6.69
C TRP A 92 5.47 -43.22 -5.73
N ARG A 93 6.25 -44.17 -5.19
CA ARG A 93 5.75 -45.15 -4.21
C ARG A 93 5.26 -44.56 -2.88
N ASP A 94 5.78 -43.39 -2.50
CA ASP A 94 5.50 -42.74 -1.21
C ASP A 94 4.37 -41.70 -1.32
N LEU A 95 3.90 -41.40 -2.54
CA LEU A 95 2.87 -40.40 -2.78
C LEU A 95 1.48 -40.89 -2.30
N PRO A 96 0.79 -40.15 -1.41
CA PRO A 96 -0.56 -40.52 -0.97
C PRO A 96 -1.56 -40.55 -2.13
N ARG A 97 -2.32 -41.64 -2.26
CA ARG A 97 -3.24 -41.84 -3.39
C ARG A 97 -4.68 -41.37 -3.15
N HIS A 98 -5.06 -41.17 -1.89
CA HIS A 98 -6.46 -40.92 -1.48
C HIS A 98 -6.64 -39.63 -0.66
N ARG A 99 -5.58 -38.84 -0.49
CA ARG A 99 -5.66 -37.56 0.22
C ARG A 99 -6.26 -36.49 -0.71
N GLY A 100 -7.25 -35.75 -0.21
CA GLY A 100 -7.89 -34.65 -0.93
C GLY A 100 -7.07 -33.36 -0.98
N ASP A 101 -5.98 -33.28 -0.22
CA ASP A 101 -5.11 -32.11 -0.07
C ASP A 101 -3.71 -32.31 -0.68
N VAL A 102 -3.54 -33.35 -1.52
CA VAL A 102 -2.32 -33.59 -2.29
C VAL A 102 -2.68 -33.62 -3.77
N PHE A 103 -2.02 -32.76 -4.54
CA PHE A 103 -2.35 -32.52 -5.93
C PHE A 103 -1.19 -32.89 -6.87
N LEU A 104 -1.52 -33.28 -8.10
CA LEU A 104 -0.56 -33.47 -9.17
C LEU A 104 -0.97 -32.64 -10.38
N PRO A 105 -0.08 -31.82 -10.96
CA PRO A 105 -0.45 -31.07 -12.15
C PRO A 105 -0.57 -32.02 -13.35
N THR A 106 -1.64 -31.84 -14.12
CA THR A 106 -1.76 -32.41 -15.47
C THR A 106 -1.17 -31.42 -16.48
N LEU A 107 -0.26 -31.88 -17.32
CA LEU A 107 0.56 -31.03 -18.18
C LEU A 107 0.49 -31.47 -19.64
N THR A 108 0.26 -30.51 -20.53
CA THR A 108 0.35 -30.72 -21.98
C THR A 108 1.80 -30.52 -22.44
N PRO A 109 2.43 -31.46 -23.17
CA PRO A 109 3.78 -31.28 -23.71
C PRO A 109 3.93 -30.03 -24.58
N TRP A 110 5.06 -29.33 -24.44
CA TRP A 110 5.34 -28.11 -25.19
C TRP A 110 5.81 -28.43 -26.61
N ARG A 111 4.86 -28.62 -27.54
CA ARG A 111 5.15 -28.81 -28.97
C ARG A 111 5.88 -27.57 -29.52
N ASP A 112 6.92 -27.78 -30.33
CA ASP A 112 7.83 -26.75 -30.89
C ASP A 112 8.71 -25.97 -29.89
N ALA A 113 8.91 -26.47 -28.66
CA ALA A 113 9.76 -25.84 -27.66
C ALA A 113 11.15 -25.45 -28.19
N ASP A 114 11.80 -26.37 -28.90
CA ASP A 114 13.12 -26.20 -29.51
C ASP A 114 13.25 -24.93 -30.37
N LYS A 115 12.22 -24.60 -31.15
CA LYS A 115 12.21 -23.40 -31.99
C LYS A 115 12.21 -22.14 -31.13
N LYS A 116 11.35 -22.11 -30.10
CA LYS A 116 11.22 -20.97 -29.19
C LYS A 116 12.47 -20.79 -28.34
N ILE A 117 13.04 -21.88 -27.82
CA ILE A 117 14.26 -21.89 -27.01
C ILE A 117 15.45 -21.36 -27.83
N ARG A 118 15.64 -21.86 -29.06
CA ARG A 118 16.70 -21.36 -29.95
C ARG A 118 16.51 -19.87 -30.28
N ALA A 119 15.30 -19.47 -30.66
CA ALA A 119 15.02 -18.08 -31.02
C ALA A 119 15.36 -17.09 -29.87
N VAL A 120 14.99 -17.42 -28.63
CA VAL A 120 15.31 -16.59 -27.46
C VAL A 120 16.83 -16.52 -27.22
N ARG A 121 17.53 -17.65 -27.32
CA ARG A 121 19.00 -17.72 -27.15
C ARG A 121 19.72 -16.87 -28.19
N ASP A 122 19.36 -17.04 -29.45
CA ASP A 122 19.98 -16.34 -30.58
C ASP A 122 19.69 -14.83 -30.51
N ALA A 123 18.44 -14.46 -30.18
CA ALA A 123 18.05 -13.07 -29.99
C ALA A 123 18.85 -12.38 -28.88
N PHE A 124 19.00 -13.01 -27.71
CA PHE A 124 19.80 -12.44 -26.63
C PHE A 124 21.27 -12.25 -27.02
N ALA A 125 21.83 -13.21 -27.76
CA ALA A 125 23.21 -13.14 -28.25
C ALA A 125 23.40 -11.98 -29.25
N SER A 126 22.41 -11.70 -30.11
CA SER A 126 22.49 -10.63 -31.11
C SER A 126 22.12 -9.24 -30.59
N LEU A 127 21.25 -9.15 -29.57
CA LEU A 127 20.79 -7.86 -29.05
C LEU A 127 21.90 -7.14 -28.27
N PRO A 128 22.02 -5.81 -28.39
CA PRO A 128 22.94 -5.03 -27.59
C PRO A 128 22.50 -5.03 -26.13
N ALA A 129 23.48 -4.98 -25.22
CA ALA A 129 23.21 -4.74 -23.82
C ALA A 129 22.60 -3.35 -23.62
N THR A 130 21.66 -3.23 -22.68
CA THR A 130 20.97 -1.97 -22.41
C THR A 130 21.81 -1.09 -21.50
N TRP A 131 22.37 -1.67 -20.42
CA TRP A 131 23.18 -0.93 -19.45
C TRP A 131 24.42 -1.70 -18.99
N ASP A 132 24.26 -2.94 -18.54
CA ASP A 132 25.35 -3.75 -17.96
C ASP A 132 25.35 -5.14 -18.60
N THR A 133 26.36 -5.37 -19.45
CA THR A 133 26.51 -6.62 -20.18
C THR A 133 26.65 -7.84 -19.26
N ALA A 134 27.34 -7.70 -18.13
CA ALA A 134 27.60 -8.80 -17.22
C ALA A 134 26.37 -9.11 -16.34
N ALA A 135 25.71 -8.07 -15.81
CA ALA A 135 24.48 -8.23 -15.04
C ALA A 135 23.36 -8.83 -15.90
N GLU A 136 23.14 -8.30 -17.12
CA GLU A 136 22.13 -8.83 -18.03
C GLU A 136 22.42 -10.27 -18.45
N ARG A 137 23.70 -10.66 -18.63
CA ARG A 137 24.08 -12.05 -18.88
C ARG A 137 23.71 -12.95 -17.69
N ARG A 138 24.04 -12.57 -16.46
CA ARG A 138 23.69 -13.35 -15.26
C ARG A 138 22.18 -13.54 -15.12
N ILE A 139 21.41 -12.47 -15.31
CA ILE A 139 19.94 -12.52 -15.29
C ILE A 139 19.42 -13.44 -16.40
N PHE A 140 19.96 -13.32 -17.61
CA PHE A 140 19.60 -14.21 -18.72
C PHE A 140 19.86 -15.67 -18.38
N ASP A 141 21.03 -16.00 -17.86
CA ASP A 141 21.42 -17.38 -17.59
C ASP A 141 20.45 -18.03 -16.58
N LEU A 142 20.05 -17.30 -15.53
CA LEU A 142 19.04 -17.76 -14.56
C LEU A 142 17.65 -17.95 -15.16
N LEU A 143 17.16 -16.94 -15.89
CA LEU A 143 15.83 -17.01 -16.51
C LEU A 143 15.78 -18.07 -17.62
N PHE A 144 16.83 -18.16 -18.43
CA PHE A 144 16.94 -19.07 -19.55
C PHE A 144 17.12 -20.51 -19.10
N ASP A 145 17.74 -20.75 -17.95
CA ASP A 145 17.80 -22.10 -17.39
C ASP A 145 16.40 -22.63 -17.00
N VAL A 146 15.52 -21.76 -16.48
CA VAL A 146 14.10 -22.12 -16.26
C VAL A 146 13.32 -22.21 -17.57
N PHE A 147 13.41 -21.20 -18.43
CA PHE A 147 12.66 -21.13 -19.68
C PHE A 147 13.05 -22.23 -20.67
N GLY A 148 14.35 -22.50 -20.79
CA GLY A 148 14.97 -23.45 -21.72
C GLY A 148 14.68 -24.91 -21.36
N ASN A 149 14.45 -25.20 -20.09
CA ASN A 149 14.13 -26.55 -19.62
C ASN A 149 12.62 -26.78 -19.42
N ARG A 150 11.75 -25.81 -19.75
CA ARG A 150 10.31 -25.98 -19.68
C ARG A 150 9.84 -27.11 -20.61
N ARG A 151 9.07 -28.05 -20.08
CA ARG A 151 8.54 -29.21 -20.84
C ARG A 151 7.06 -29.11 -21.23
N HIS A 152 6.32 -28.16 -20.67
CA HIS A 152 4.86 -28.08 -20.78
C HIS A 152 4.37 -26.76 -21.40
N HIS A 153 3.17 -26.79 -21.98
CA HIS A 153 2.50 -25.62 -22.54
C HIS A 153 1.96 -24.73 -21.42
N ALA A 154 2.17 -23.41 -21.53
CA ALA A 154 1.88 -22.46 -20.46
C ALA A 154 0.43 -21.91 -20.46
N THR A 155 -0.27 -21.99 -21.60
CA THR A 155 -1.62 -21.40 -21.76
C THR A 155 -2.76 -22.28 -21.24
N GLU A 156 -2.54 -23.59 -21.12
CA GLU A 156 -3.58 -24.56 -20.75
C GLU A 156 -3.54 -24.93 -19.27
N LEU A 157 -2.79 -24.18 -18.45
CA LEU A 157 -2.61 -24.51 -17.03
C LEU A 157 -3.89 -24.17 -16.26
N PRO A 158 -4.67 -25.16 -15.76
CA PRO A 158 -5.87 -24.89 -15.00
C PRO A 158 -5.48 -24.28 -13.64
N ALA A 159 -6.32 -23.41 -13.10
CA ALA A 159 -6.13 -22.86 -11.76
C ALA A 159 -6.16 -23.98 -10.71
N LEU A 160 -7.22 -24.79 -10.72
CA LEU A 160 -7.35 -25.97 -9.87
C LEU A 160 -6.52 -27.13 -10.44
N LYS A 161 -5.71 -27.75 -9.59
CA LYS A 161 -4.95 -28.97 -9.94
C LYS A 161 -5.75 -30.18 -9.51
N PRO A 162 -5.73 -31.30 -10.27
CA PRO A 162 -6.37 -32.52 -9.82
C PRO A 162 -5.64 -33.09 -8.61
N THR A 163 -6.40 -33.70 -7.70
CA THR A 163 -5.86 -34.58 -6.66
C THR A 163 -5.10 -35.75 -7.28
N VAL A 164 -4.26 -36.43 -6.50
CA VAL A 164 -3.56 -37.64 -6.97
C VAL A 164 -4.56 -38.68 -7.50
N GLN A 165 -5.70 -38.84 -6.82
CA GLN A 165 -6.76 -39.77 -7.24
C GLN A 165 -7.35 -39.39 -8.60
N GLU A 166 -7.72 -38.13 -8.79
CA GLU A 166 -8.28 -37.64 -10.06
C GLU A 166 -7.27 -37.79 -11.20
N PHE A 167 -5.99 -37.48 -10.98
CA PHE A 167 -4.92 -37.68 -11.94
C PHE A 167 -4.83 -39.13 -12.40
N LEU A 168 -4.83 -40.09 -11.48
CA LEU A 168 -4.76 -41.53 -11.79
C LEU A 168 -5.96 -42.01 -12.62
N THR A 169 -7.13 -41.40 -12.44
CA THR A 169 -8.33 -41.75 -13.20
C THR A 169 -8.47 -41.00 -14.52
N THR A 170 -7.61 -40.02 -14.80
CA THR A 170 -7.67 -39.20 -16.02
C THR A 170 -6.82 -39.84 -17.13
N PRO A 171 -7.42 -40.38 -18.20
CA PRO A 171 -6.67 -41.09 -19.24
C PRO A 171 -5.67 -40.17 -19.96
N GLY A 172 -4.42 -40.61 -20.08
CA GLY A 172 -3.37 -39.88 -20.79
C GLY A 172 -2.86 -38.63 -20.06
N ALA A 173 -3.28 -38.39 -18.81
CA ALA A 173 -2.72 -37.31 -18.01
C ALA A 173 -1.23 -37.53 -17.78
N GLN A 174 -0.43 -36.47 -18.00
CA GLN A 174 1.01 -36.48 -17.77
C GLN A 174 1.37 -35.49 -16.67
N THR A 175 2.37 -35.83 -15.86
CA THR A 175 2.90 -34.96 -14.81
C THR A 175 4.42 -34.88 -14.88
N PHE A 176 5.02 -34.00 -14.07
CA PHE A 176 6.47 -33.88 -13.96
C PHE A 176 7.05 -35.15 -13.34
N VAL A 177 8.05 -35.73 -14.01
CA VAL A 177 8.89 -36.81 -13.47
C VAL A 177 10.34 -36.38 -13.48
N VAL A 178 11.01 -36.56 -12.35
CA VAL A 178 12.46 -36.36 -12.19
C VAL A 178 13.05 -37.72 -11.82
N PRO A 179 13.93 -38.31 -12.65
CA PRO A 179 14.49 -39.64 -12.40
C PRO A 179 15.29 -39.73 -11.08
N HIS A 180 15.94 -38.64 -10.68
CA HIS A 180 16.72 -38.53 -9.45
C HIS A 180 16.46 -37.18 -8.79
N HIS A 181 16.21 -37.18 -7.48
CA HIS A 181 16.08 -35.95 -6.70
C HIS A 181 17.26 -35.80 -5.76
N ASP A 182 18.00 -34.71 -5.94
CA ASP A 182 19.00 -34.22 -4.99
C ASP A 182 18.32 -33.21 -4.04
N PRO A 183 18.18 -33.53 -2.74
CA PRO A 183 17.61 -32.58 -1.77
C PRO A 183 18.48 -31.34 -1.59
N ASP A 184 19.76 -31.39 -1.94
CA ASP A 184 20.71 -30.27 -1.87
C ASP A 184 20.77 -29.48 -3.21
N SER A 185 19.79 -29.67 -4.09
CA SER A 185 19.64 -28.89 -5.33
C SER A 185 19.73 -27.39 -5.01
N PRO A 186 20.61 -26.62 -5.68
CA PRO A 186 20.84 -25.22 -5.35
C PRO A 186 19.57 -24.38 -5.40
N VAL A 187 19.35 -23.59 -4.36
CA VAL A 187 18.30 -22.58 -4.28
C VAL A 187 18.87 -21.31 -3.67
N TYR A 188 18.32 -20.17 -4.04
CA TYR A 188 18.63 -18.92 -3.37
C TYR A 188 17.90 -18.85 -2.04
N SER A 189 18.62 -18.59 -0.96
CA SER A 189 18.01 -18.31 0.33
C SER A 189 17.18 -17.04 0.29
N TRP A 190 16.31 -16.88 1.29
CA TRP A 190 15.49 -15.68 1.44
C TRP A 190 16.36 -14.42 1.53
N ASN A 191 17.43 -14.47 2.32
CA ASN A 191 18.35 -13.33 2.48
C ASN A 191 19.05 -12.98 1.18
N GLU A 192 19.49 -13.96 0.39
CA GLU A 192 20.08 -13.68 -0.92
C GLU A 192 19.11 -12.97 -1.86
N ILE A 193 17.81 -13.34 -1.84
CA ILE A 193 16.79 -12.67 -2.67
C ILE A 193 16.56 -11.23 -2.20
N LEU A 194 16.48 -11.00 -0.89
CA LEU A 194 16.34 -9.65 -0.33
C LEU A 194 17.57 -8.77 -0.62
N ASP A 195 18.76 -9.34 -0.49
CA ASP A 195 20.04 -8.67 -0.74
C ASP A 195 20.44 -8.60 -2.22
N ALA A 196 19.58 -9.05 -3.15
CA ALA A 196 19.86 -8.91 -4.57
C ALA A 196 20.14 -7.45 -4.93
N HIS A 197 21.28 -7.23 -5.58
CA HIS A 197 21.78 -5.88 -5.86
C HIS A 197 22.24 -5.71 -7.31
N ALA A 198 21.86 -4.61 -7.94
CA ALA A 198 22.36 -4.18 -9.23
C ALA A 198 22.42 -2.64 -9.32
N GLY A 199 23.40 -2.14 -10.08
CA GLY A 199 23.62 -0.70 -10.28
C GLY A 199 22.47 0.03 -10.98
N ARG A 200 21.53 -0.68 -11.61
CA ARG A 200 20.32 -0.13 -12.23
C ARG A 200 19.07 -0.67 -11.54
N PRO A 201 18.11 0.19 -11.14
CA PRO A 201 16.86 -0.24 -10.50
C PRO A 201 16.16 -1.37 -11.27
N GLU A 202 16.10 -1.25 -12.59
CA GLU A 202 15.39 -2.20 -13.44
C GLU A 202 16.04 -3.59 -13.46
N LEU A 203 17.38 -3.63 -13.48
CA LEU A 203 18.14 -4.88 -13.46
C LEU A 203 18.08 -5.55 -12.09
N GLU A 204 18.00 -4.77 -11.01
CA GLU A 204 17.89 -5.33 -9.67
C GLU A 204 16.55 -6.02 -9.45
N ALA A 205 15.46 -5.38 -9.88
CA ALA A 205 14.13 -6.00 -9.88
C ALA A 205 14.13 -7.32 -10.66
N LEU A 206 14.70 -7.34 -11.88
CA LEU A 206 14.82 -8.58 -12.67
C LEU A 206 15.73 -9.63 -12.04
N THR A 207 16.77 -9.22 -11.31
CA THR A 207 17.65 -10.15 -10.58
C THR A 207 16.87 -10.88 -9.48
N ARG A 208 16.11 -10.15 -8.65
CA ARG A 208 15.24 -10.75 -7.62
C ARG A 208 14.26 -11.72 -8.23
N TRP A 209 13.59 -11.29 -9.30
CA TRP A 209 12.62 -12.10 -10.02
C TRP A 209 13.24 -13.38 -10.56
N ALA A 210 14.42 -13.30 -11.18
CA ALA A 210 15.12 -14.46 -11.70
C ALA A 210 15.44 -15.48 -10.60
N MET A 211 15.86 -15.02 -9.41
CA MET A 211 16.11 -15.88 -8.25
C MET A 211 14.83 -16.54 -7.72
N VAL A 212 13.73 -15.78 -7.58
CA VAL A 212 12.43 -16.32 -7.17
C VAL A 212 11.92 -17.37 -8.17
N LEU A 213 11.98 -17.06 -9.47
CA LEU A 213 11.54 -17.95 -10.54
C LEU A 213 12.41 -19.20 -10.66
N HIS A 214 13.72 -19.09 -10.40
CA HIS A 214 14.63 -20.22 -10.31
C HIS A 214 14.20 -21.17 -9.18
N ASN A 215 13.92 -20.62 -7.99
CA ASN A 215 13.47 -21.39 -6.82
C ASN A 215 12.10 -22.05 -6.99
N GLN A 216 11.35 -21.76 -8.06
CA GLN A 216 10.11 -22.47 -8.38
C GLN A 216 10.33 -23.91 -8.87
N TYR A 217 11.58 -24.30 -9.13
CA TYR A 217 11.98 -25.60 -9.68
C TYR A 217 13.27 -26.11 -9.01
N PRO A 218 13.30 -26.38 -7.69
CA PRO A 218 14.50 -26.79 -6.93
C PRO A 218 14.89 -28.26 -7.18
N TRP A 219 15.15 -28.60 -8.45
CA TRP A 219 15.60 -29.93 -8.89
C TRP A 219 16.29 -29.83 -10.25
N ASP A 220 16.86 -30.93 -10.75
CA ASP A 220 17.44 -30.98 -12.10
C ASP A 220 16.35 -30.80 -13.17
N ARG A 221 16.26 -29.56 -13.66
CA ARG A 221 15.31 -29.15 -14.70
C ARG A 221 15.62 -29.81 -16.04
N ALA A 222 16.89 -30.08 -16.35
CA ALA A 222 17.28 -30.68 -17.62
C ALA A 222 16.83 -32.14 -17.72
N ALA A 223 16.91 -32.87 -16.60
CA ALA A 223 16.43 -34.25 -16.48
C ALA A 223 14.91 -34.38 -16.30
N THR A 224 14.16 -33.27 -16.19
CA THR A 224 12.71 -33.33 -16.00
C THR A 224 12.01 -33.82 -17.27
N GLU A 225 11.14 -34.81 -17.12
CA GLU A 225 10.32 -35.43 -18.15
C GLU A 225 8.82 -35.27 -17.87
N LEU A 226 7.98 -35.55 -18.87
CA LEU A 226 6.53 -35.69 -18.72
C LEU A 226 6.14 -37.14 -19.01
N ARG A 227 5.55 -37.82 -18.04
CA ARG A 227 5.15 -39.23 -18.15
C ARG A 227 3.71 -39.44 -17.68
N THR A 228 3.04 -40.44 -18.25
CA THR A 228 1.74 -40.91 -17.74
C THR A 228 1.93 -41.77 -16.50
N ALA A 229 0.88 -41.96 -15.70
CA ALA A 229 0.94 -42.73 -14.45
C ALA A 229 1.53 -44.16 -14.64
N GLU A 230 1.26 -44.82 -15.76
CA GLU A 230 1.76 -46.17 -16.06
C GLU A 230 3.25 -46.21 -16.41
N GLN A 231 3.84 -45.06 -16.73
CA GLN A 231 5.24 -44.91 -17.14
C GLN A 231 6.15 -44.44 -16.00
N ILE A 232 5.58 -44.14 -14.82
CA ILE A 232 6.33 -43.69 -13.65
C ILE A 232 6.80 -44.92 -12.87
N GLY A 233 8.11 -45.06 -12.72
CA GLY A 233 8.73 -46.10 -11.90
C GLY A 233 8.57 -45.79 -10.41
N ASP A 234 8.59 -46.82 -9.56
CA ASP A 234 8.38 -46.67 -8.12
C ASP A 234 9.40 -45.75 -7.41
N ASP A 235 10.64 -45.72 -7.93
CA ASP A 235 11.73 -44.90 -7.42
C ASP A 235 11.88 -43.54 -8.14
N ASP A 236 11.08 -43.27 -9.18
CA ASP A 236 11.01 -41.95 -9.80
C ASP A 236 10.40 -40.94 -8.82
N TYR A 237 10.79 -39.67 -8.95
CA TYR A 237 10.19 -38.58 -8.20
C TYR A 237 9.17 -37.83 -9.06
N VAL A 238 7.99 -37.57 -8.51
CA VAL A 238 7.01 -36.65 -9.07
C VAL A 238 6.98 -35.35 -8.26
N ILE A 239 6.46 -34.28 -8.86
CA ILE A 239 6.33 -32.99 -8.16
C ILE A 239 4.91 -32.88 -7.59
N ALA A 240 4.76 -33.20 -6.31
CA ALA A 240 3.49 -33.08 -5.59
C ALA A 240 3.24 -31.62 -5.18
N PHE A 241 1.99 -31.17 -5.29
CA PHE A 241 1.57 -29.82 -4.95
C PHE A 241 0.76 -29.88 -3.66
N HIS A 242 1.20 -29.12 -2.66
CA HIS A 242 0.57 -29.03 -1.34
C HIS A 242 0.05 -27.60 -1.11
N PRO A 243 -1.18 -27.39 -0.61
CA PRO A 243 -1.65 -26.06 -0.24
C PRO A 243 -0.66 -25.37 0.71
N ARG A 244 -0.31 -24.11 0.44
CA ARG A 244 0.67 -23.35 1.25
C ARG A 244 0.19 -23.10 2.68
N ASN A 245 -1.11 -22.95 2.88
CA ASN A 245 -1.73 -22.71 4.18
C ASN A 245 -3.20 -23.14 4.19
N ARG A 246 -3.85 -23.01 5.36
CA ARG A 246 -5.25 -23.36 5.57
C ARG A 246 -6.23 -22.50 4.77
N ASP A 247 -5.88 -21.26 4.44
CA ASP A 247 -6.76 -20.38 3.66
C ASP A 247 -6.82 -20.81 2.19
N VAL A 248 -5.69 -21.25 1.62
CA VAL A 248 -5.65 -21.89 0.30
C VAL A 248 -6.47 -23.17 0.31
N GLU A 249 -6.28 -24.04 1.31
CA GLU A 249 -7.05 -25.28 1.43
C GLU A 249 -8.56 -24.99 1.48
N ALA A 250 -8.97 -24.05 2.33
CA ALA A 250 -10.37 -23.63 2.43
C ALA A 250 -10.90 -22.97 1.14
N PHE A 251 -10.05 -22.29 0.35
CA PHE A 251 -10.42 -21.76 -0.96
C PHE A 251 -10.62 -22.89 -1.98
N LEU A 252 -9.73 -23.87 -2.03
CA LEU A 252 -9.85 -25.03 -2.92
C LEU A 252 -11.14 -25.80 -2.64
N ASP A 253 -11.52 -25.95 -1.36
CA ASP A 253 -12.81 -26.51 -0.95
C ASP A 253 -14.01 -25.71 -1.48
N ARG A 254 -13.97 -24.38 -1.36
CA ARG A 254 -15.04 -23.51 -1.89
C ARG A 254 -15.13 -23.61 -3.42
N ALA A 255 -13.98 -23.54 -4.09
CA ALA A 255 -13.89 -23.55 -5.54
C ALA A 255 -14.30 -24.90 -6.17
N THR A 256 -14.14 -26.01 -5.44
CA THR A 256 -14.59 -27.35 -5.87
C THR A 256 -16.01 -27.70 -5.45
N GLY A 257 -16.69 -26.81 -4.71
CA GLY A 257 -18.08 -26.98 -4.27
C GLY A 257 -18.26 -27.86 -3.04
N THR A 258 -17.18 -28.22 -2.33
CA THR A 258 -17.26 -28.92 -1.04
C THR A 258 -17.72 -28.00 0.09
N ARG A 259 -17.64 -26.67 -0.11
CA ARG A 259 -18.11 -25.64 0.81
C ARG A 259 -18.90 -24.55 0.06
N PRO A 260 -20.04 -24.06 0.58
CA PRO A 260 -20.80 -23.00 -0.09
C PRO A 260 -20.01 -21.68 -0.11
N ALA A 261 -20.10 -20.95 -1.24
CA ALA A 261 -19.58 -19.59 -1.38
C ALA A 261 -20.27 -18.64 -0.39
N ARG A 262 -19.57 -17.56 0.02
CA ARG A 262 -20.18 -16.52 0.85
C ARG A 262 -21.30 -15.83 0.07
N ARG A 263 -22.38 -15.47 0.76
CA ARG A 263 -23.51 -14.75 0.13
C ARG A 263 -23.04 -13.36 -0.31
N GLY A 264 -23.25 -13.05 -1.59
CA GLY A 264 -23.02 -11.71 -2.13
C GLY A 264 -23.88 -10.65 -1.42
N ARG A 265 -23.35 -9.42 -1.34
CA ARG A 265 -24.10 -8.27 -0.82
C ARG A 265 -25.22 -7.89 -1.78
N ILE A 266 -26.43 -7.70 -1.24
CA ILE A 266 -27.52 -7.05 -1.99
C ILE A 266 -27.21 -5.55 -2.00
N SER A 267 -27.00 -4.98 -3.18
CA SER A 267 -26.85 -3.53 -3.37
C SER A 267 -27.98 -3.03 -4.25
N THR A 268 -28.93 -2.30 -3.67
CA THR A 268 -29.81 -1.39 -4.42
C THR A 268 -29.21 0.00 -4.31
N GLN A 269 -28.67 0.53 -5.41
CA GLN A 269 -28.18 1.90 -5.45
C GLN A 269 -29.37 2.86 -5.55
N ALA A 270 -29.44 3.83 -4.64
CA ALA A 270 -30.36 4.95 -4.73
C ALA A 270 -29.74 6.08 -5.57
N GLU A 271 -30.57 6.87 -6.24
CA GLU A 271 -30.09 8.08 -6.92
C GLU A 271 -29.63 9.12 -5.88
N PRO A 272 -28.49 9.81 -6.11
CA PRO A 272 -28.05 10.91 -5.25
C PRO A 272 -29.07 12.05 -5.25
N VAL A 273 -29.34 12.62 -4.07
CA VAL A 273 -30.27 13.73 -3.88
C VAL A 273 -29.55 14.86 -3.15
N GLU A 274 -29.71 16.09 -3.65
CA GLU A 274 -29.18 17.29 -2.99
C GLU A 274 -29.91 17.55 -1.67
N PRO A 275 -29.21 18.08 -0.64
CA PRO A 275 -29.87 18.45 0.61
C PRO A 275 -30.91 19.56 0.36
N GLN A 276 -31.98 19.55 1.16
CA GLN A 276 -33.03 20.58 1.06
C GLN A 276 -32.50 22.00 1.29
N SER A 277 -31.45 22.13 2.11
CA SER A 277 -30.74 23.37 2.39
C SER A 277 -29.24 23.09 2.48
N PRO A 278 -28.37 23.92 1.88
CA PRO A 278 -26.93 23.81 2.07
C PRO A 278 -26.57 23.87 3.56
N LEU A 279 -25.59 23.07 3.98
CA LEU A 279 -25.04 23.12 5.32
C LEU A 279 -23.99 24.24 5.36
N PRO A 280 -24.22 25.35 6.07
CA PRO A 280 -23.27 26.46 6.10
C PRO A 280 -22.03 26.08 6.91
N PRO A 281 -20.86 26.68 6.62
CA PRO A 281 -19.68 26.51 7.45
C PRO A 281 -19.89 27.08 8.86
N VAL A 282 -19.22 26.49 9.83
CA VAL A 282 -19.27 26.92 11.23
C VAL A 282 -18.29 28.08 11.43
N ARG A 283 -18.84 29.27 11.69
CA ARG A 283 -18.06 30.44 12.13
C ARG A 283 -17.72 30.27 13.60
N VAL A 284 -16.50 29.79 13.88
CA VAL A 284 -16.09 29.30 15.21
C VAL A 284 -16.27 30.36 16.30
N ARG A 285 -15.96 31.62 15.97
CA ARG A 285 -16.12 32.75 16.90
C ARG A 285 -17.54 33.02 17.33
N GLU A 286 -18.50 32.70 16.47
CA GLU A 286 -19.93 32.98 16.70
C GLU A 286 -20.62 31.76 17.31
N ALA A 287 -20.21 30.57 16.90
CA ALA A 287 -20.83 29.32 17.31
C ALA A 287 -20.39 28.83 18.70
N PHE A 288 -19.17 29.19 19.14
CA PHE A 288 -18.56 28.60 20.32
C PHE A 288 -18.14 29.63 21.37
N ARG A 289 -18.32 29.30 22.65
CA ARG A 289 -17.91 30.17 23.77
C ARG A 289 -16.44 30.01 24.07
N VAL A 290 -15.96 28.76 24.15
CA VAL A 290 -14.55 28.47 24.38
C VAL A 290 -13.84 28.55 23.03
N GLN A 291 -13.02 29.58 22.87
CA GLN A 291 -12.30 29.80 21.62
C GLN A 291 -11.06 28.90 21.55
N PRO A 292 -10.79 28.22 20.42
CA PRO A 292 -9.63 27.34 20.30
C PRO A 292 -8.34 28.12 20.04
N ARG A 293 -7.28 27.74 20.73
CA ARG A 293 -5.90 28.18 20.48
C ARG A 293 -5.03 26.98 20.13
N VAL A 294 -4.23 27.11 19.07
CA VAL A 294 -3.21 26.10 18.76
C VAL A 294 -1.95 26.47 19.54
N GLU A 295 -1.55 25.65 20.50
CA GLU A 295 -0.36 25.92 21.32
C GLU A 295 0.90 25.26 20.77
N SER A 296 0.74 24.15 20.04
CA SER A 296 1.86 23.46 19.40
C SER A 296 1.39 22.66 18.20
N LEU A 297 2.27 22.52 17.21
CA LEU A 297 2.21 21.53 16.15
C LEU A 297 3.59 20.86 16.03
N ALA A 298 3.63 19.55 16.23
CA ALA A 298 4.83 18.73 16.06
C ALA A 298 4.67 17.78 14.89
N VAL A 299 5.77 17.45 14.21
CA VAL A 299 5.80 16.52 13.08
C VAL A 299 6.86 15.45 13.27
N VAL A 300 6.57 14.27 12.75
CA VAL A 300 7.48 13.12 12.65
C VAL A 300 7.32 12.55 11.24
N ARG A 301 8.44 12.38 10.54
CA ARG A 301 8.46 11.74 9.22
C ARG A 301 9.03 10.33 9.35
N GLY A 302 8.68 9.46 8.42
CA GLY A 302 9.44 8.23 8.25
C GLY A 302 10.92 8.51 7.97
N GLU A 303 11.78 7.76 8.62
CA GLU A 303 13.24 7.86 8.59
C GLU A 303 13.84 7.44 7.24
N HIS A 304 13.13 6.59 6.49
CA HIS A 304 13.59 6.08 5.20
C HIS A 304 13.06 6.90 4.04
N VAL A 305 13.92 7.17 3.06
CA VAL A 305 13.53 7.78 1.78
C VAL A 305 13.25 6.69 0.76
N CYS A 306 12.02 6.64 0.25
CA CYS A 306 11.66 5.86 -0.92
C CYS A 306 11.59 6.76 -2.15
N SER A 307 12.67 6.76 -2.94
CA SER A 307 12.71 7.50 -4.21
C SER A 307 11.85 6.83 -5.27
N ASN A 308 11.54 7.55 -6.36
CA ASN A 308 10.91 6.92 -7.52
C ASN A 308 11.78 5.80 -8.14
N ASP A 309 13.11 5.86 -8.00
CA ASP A 309 13.99 4.75 -8.40
C ASP A 309 13.80 3.52 -7.51
N ASP A 310 13.57 3.69 -6.21
CA ASP A 310 13.28 2.57 -5.30
C ASP A 310 11.93 1.92 -5.63
N VAL A 311 10.95 2.69 -6.09
CA VAL A 311 9.68 2.16 -6.62
C VAL A 311 9.92 1.30 -7.88
N VAL A 312 10.84 1.72 -8.76
CA VAL A 312 11.22 0.95 -9.96
C VAL A 312 12.00 -0.32 -9.58
N ARG A 313 12.94 -0.20 -8.64
CA ARG A 313 13.77 -1.27 -8.07
C ARG A 313 12.95 -2.38 -7.41
N ASN A 314 11.78 -2.00 -6.90
CA ASN A 314 10.79 -2.90 -6.32
C ASN A 314 9.61 -3.14 -7.26
N SER A 315 9.81 -3.10 -8.58
CA SER A 315 8.72 -3.40 -9.50
C SER A 315 8.10 -4.77 -9.22
N ALA A 316 6.77 -4.79 -9.12
CA ALA A 316 5.94 -5.98 -9.01
C ALA A 316 5.88 -6.79 -10.32
N PHE A 317 5.63 -8.10 -10.24
CA PHE A 317 5.50 -9.00 -11.40
C PHE A 317 4.53 -8.49 -12.49
N SER A 318 3.56 -7.65 -12.12
CA SER A 318 2.63 -6.92 -13.00
C SER A 318 3.24 -5.69 -13.74
N TRP A 319 4.58 -5.61 -13.80
CA TRP A 319 5.45 -4.47 -14.16
C TRP A 319 4.75 -3.25 -14.78
N SER A 320 4.92 -2.08 -14.17
CA SER A 320 4.54 -0.80 -14.80
C SER A 320 5.75 -0.30 -15.59
N PRO A 321 5.64 -0.02 -16.90
CA PRO A 321 6.76 0.49 -17.69
C PRO A 321 7.13 1.94 -17.34
N MET A 322 6.57 2.50 -16.26
CA MET A 322 6.79 3.90 -15.92
C MET A 322 8.19 4.10 -15.34
N SER A 323 8.91 5.09 -15.86
CA SER A 323 10.18 5.53 -15.30
C SER A 323 9.97 6.39 -14.04
N ALA A 324 11.06 6.64 -13.31
CA ALA A 324 11.05 7.55 -12.17
C ALA A 324 10.58 8.98 -12.56
N ASP A 325 11.02 9.46 -13.73
CA ASP A 325 10.64 10.78 -14.25
C ASP A 325 9.16 10.87 -14.63
N GLU A 326 8.60 9.78 -15.18
CA GLU A 326 7.18 9.72 -15.52
C GLU A 326 6.30 9.71 -14.26
N ILE A 327 6.76 9.06 -13.18
CA ILE A 327 6.09 9.11 -11.88
C ILE A 327 6.08 10.56 -11.35
N ALA A 328 7.25 11.22 -11.35
CA ALA A 328 7.38 12.60 -10.91
C ALA A 328 6.50 13.55 -11.73
N THR A 329 6.53 13.44 -13.06
CA THR A 329 5.74 14.29 -13.95
C THR A 329 4.23 14.10 -13.73
N LYS A 330 3.78 12.86 -13.55
CA LYS A 330 2.35 12.52 -13.42
C LYS A 330 1.77 12.87 -12.05
N THR A 331 2.58 12.82 -10.99
CA THR A 331 2.10 12.93 -9.60
C THR A 331 2.59 14.19 -8.88
N GLY A 332 3.72 14.74 -9.32
CA GLY A 332 4.50 15.74 -8.60
C GLY A 332 5.22 15.19 -7.37
N ILE A 333 5.37 13.86 -7.27
CA ILE A 333 6.04 13.17 -6.16
C ILE A 333 7.39 12.64 -6.63
N GLU A 334 8.45 13.06 -5.97
CA GLU A 334 9.83 12.65 -6.26
C GLU A 334 10.29 11.53 -5.33
N GLN A 335 9.85 11.60 -4.08
CA GLN A 335 10.12 10.62 -3.03
C GLN A 335 8.98 10.51 -2.02
N ARG A 336 8.96 9.42 -1.25
CA ARG A 336 8.10 9.23 -0.07
C ARG A 336 8.96 8.99 1.17
N ARG A 337 8.38 9.20 2.34
CA ARG A 337 8.97 8.82 3.63
C ARG A 337 8.34 7.52 4.12
N TYR A 338 9.14 6.56 4.55
CA TYR A 338 8.68 5.30 5.14
C TYR A 338 9.37 5.05 6.48
N THR A 339 8.73 4.25 7.32
CA THR A 339 9.23 3.95 8.67
C THR A 339 9.14 2.48 8.99
N GLU A 340 10.16 1.96 9.67
CA GLU A 340 10.15 0.62 10.26
C GLU A 340 9.36 0.59 11.58
N LEU A 341 9.12 1.75 12.20
CA LEU A 341 8.35 1.87 13.43
C LEU A 341 6.87 1.48 13.24
N ASP A 342 6.25 1.02 14.32
CA ASP A 342 4.80 0.85 14.35
C ASP A 342 4.07 2.21 14.31
N ILE A 343 2.83 2.22 13.84
CA ILE A 343 2.02 3.45 13.75
C ILE A 343 1.81 4.09 15.13
N GLU A 344 1.72 3.24 16.16
CA GLU A 344 1.75 3.58 17.57
C GLU A 344 2.93 4.49 17.95
N ASP A 345 4.16 4.12 17.57
CA ASP A 345 5.38 4.82 17.95
C ASP A 345 5.56 6.15 17.19
N LEU A 346 5.10 6.21 15.93
CA LEU A 346 4.99 7.47 15.18
C LEU A 346 4.05 8.45 15.87
N ALA A 347 2.86 7.98 16.25
CA ALA A 347 1.85 8.78 16.93
C ALA A 347 2.36 9.27 18.30
N TRP A 348 3.00 8.37 19.05
CA TRP A 348 3.64 8.67 20.33
C TRP A 348 4.69 9.77 20.19
N SER A 349 5.61 9.63 19.25
CA SER A 349 6.71 10.58 19.02
C SER A 349 6.19 11.98 18.70
N ALA A 350 5.15 12.08 17.85
CA ALA A 350 4.50 13.35 17.55
C ALA A 350 3.83 13.95 18.78
N ALA A 351 3.04 13.14 19.49
CA ALA A 351 2.27 13.57 20.66
C ALA A 351 3.17 14.10 21.78
N VAL A 352 4.24 13.38 22.12
CA VAL A 352 5.19 13.80 23.16
C VAL A 352 5.83 15.13 22.79
N ARG A 353 6.32 15.28 21.54
CA ARG A 353 6.95 16.52 21.10
C ARG A 353 5.97 17.70 21.09
N ALA A 354 4.71 17.49 20.72
CA ALA A 354 3.69 18.53 20.78
C ALA A 354 3.44 18.97 22.22
N LEU A 355 3.25 18.02 23.14
CA LEU A 355 3.05 18.31 24.57
C LEU A 355 4.24 19.08 25.16
N GLU A 356 5.47 18.62 24.91
CA GLU A 356 6.71 19.30 25.33
C GLU A 356 6.77 20.75 24.83
N HIS A 357 6.49 20.99 23.55
CA HIS A 357 6.55 22.33 22.95
C HIS A 357 5.44 23.25 23.47
N SER A 358 4.24 22.72 23.72
CA SER A 358 3.13 23.47 24.31
C SER A 358 3.39 23.88 25.77
N GLY A 359 4.31 23.20 26.46
CA GLY A 359 4.56 23.37 27.88
C GLY A 359 3.43 22.87 28.80
N ARG A 360 2.48 22.10 28.26
CA ARG A 360 1.37 21.51 29.02
C ARG A 360 1.80 20.26 29.78
N ASP A 361 1.34 20.14 31.01
CA ASP A 361 1.45 18.90 31.76
C ASP A 361 0.43 17.88 31.23
N ARG A 362 0.82 16.61 31.17
CA ARG A 362 -0.04 15.52 30.67
C ARG A 362 -1.36 15.43 31.44
N SER A 363 -1.35 15.74 32.74
CA SER A 363 -2.56 15.72 33.57
C SER A 363 -3.59 16.78 33.17
N GLU A 364 -3.22 17.80 32.39
CA GLU A 364 -4.11 18.84 31.89
C GLU A 364 -4.96 18.37 30.72
N ILE A 365 -4.53 17.34 29.98
CA ILE A 365 -5.20 16.89 28.75
C ILE A 365 -6.61 16.39 29.06
N GLY A 366 -7.59 16.98 28.37
CA GLY A 366 -9.01 16.67 28.53
C GLY A 366 -9.49 15.58 27.58
N ALA A 367 -8.93 15.50 26.37
CA ALA A 367 -9.28 14.50 25.37
C ALA A 367 -8.11 14.20 24.42
N VAL A 368 -8.12 13.00 23.84
CA VAL A 368 -7.16 12.53 22.84
C VAL A 368 -7.93 12.07 21.61
N LEU A 369 -7.66 12.70 20.47
CA LEU A 369 -8.26 12.37 19.19
C LEU A 369 -7.17 11.92 18.23
N VAL A 370 -7.39 10.81 17.52
CA VAL A 370 -6.45 10.33 16.51
C VAL A 370 -7.15 10.20 15.17
N ALA A 371 -6.71 10.95 14.16
CA ALA A 371 -7.17 10.81 12.79
C ALA A 371 -6.22 9.91 12.01
N THR A 372 -6.70 8.73 11.61
CA THR A 372 -5.94 7.75 10.83
C THR A 372 -6.89 6.85 10.05
N CYS A 373 -6.46 6.38 8.89
CA CYS A 373 -7.11 5.26 8.18
C CYS A 373 -6.17 4.08 7.96
N THR A 374 -5.06 3.99 8.70
CA THR A 374 -4.05 2.91 8.57
C THR A 374 -3.80 2.13 9.85
N SER A 375 -4.59 2.36 10.90
CA SER A 375 -4.57 1.54 12.13
C SER A 375 -4.71 0.04 11.83
N GLU A 376 -3.98 -0.77 12.58
CA GLU A 376 -3.95 -2.23 12.43
C GLU A 376 -4.99 -2.94 13.31
N ARG A 377 -5.62 -2.19 14.21
CA ARG A 377 -6.53 -2.72 15.22
C ARG A 377 -7.86 -1.98 15.16
N LEU A 378 -8.95 -2.74 15.30
CA LEU A 378 -10.27 -2.15 15.55
C LEU A 378 -10.44 -1.81 17.04
N ILE A 379 -9.93 -2.67 17.92
CA ILE A 379 -9.91 -2.48 19.38
C ILE A 379 -8.60 -3.04 19.98
N PRO A 380 -7.96 -2.34 20.95
CA PRO A 380 -8.25 -0.96 21.35
C PRO A 380 -7.93 0.05 20.21
N SER A 381 -8.49 1.26 20.31
CA SER A 381 -8.18 2.35 19.38
C SER A 381 -6.77 2.89 19.62
N LEU A 382 -6.17 3.54 18.61
CA LEU A 382 -4.85 4.14 18.74
C LEU A 382 -4.84 5.30 19.76
N SER A 383 -5.91 6.09 19.81
CA SER A 383 -6.15 7.12 20.82
C SER A 383 -6.16 6.59 22.26
N THR A 384 -6.82 5.45 22.52
CA THR A 384 -6.87 4.85 23.87
C THR A 384 -5.54 4.23 24.26
N TRP A 385 -4.83 3.62 23.30
CA TRP A 385 -3.45 3.18 23.50
C TRP A 385 -2.56 4.38 23.86
N LEU A 386 -2.65 5.48 23.11
CA LEU A 386 -1.85 6.68 23.33
C LEU A 386 -2.13 7.32 24.70
N SER A 387 -3.39 7.41 25.11
CA SER A 387 -3.76 7.86 26.46
C SER A 387 -3.11 7.02 27.55
N GLY A 388 -3.13 5.69 27.39
CA GLY A 388 -2.46 4.76 28.29
C GLY A 388 -0.94 4.97 28.35
N GLN A 389 -0.29 5.07 27.19
CA GLN A 389 1.15 5.30 27.11
C GLN A 389 1.56 6.65 27.69
N LEU A 390 0.74 7.68 27.53
CA LEU A 390 1.02 9.03 28.03
C LEU A 390 0.86 9.08 29.57
N GLY A 391 0.28 8.05 30.17
CA GLY A 391 -0.04 7.99 31.60
C GLY A 391 -1.29 8.80 31.96
N LEU A 392 -2.18 9.05 30.99
CA LEU A 392 -3.43 9.77 31.22
C LEU A 392 -4.39 8.83 31.97
N LEU A 393 -4.55 9.05 33.27
CA LEU A 393 -5.44 8.22 34.10
C LEU A 393 -6.93 8.47 33.80
N GLN A 394 -7.26 9.65 33.28
CA GLN A 394 -8.64 10.00 32.91
C GLN A 394 -8.64 11.08 31.82
N THR A 395 -9.25 10.74 30.68
CA THR A 395 -9.67 11.69 29.64
C THR A 395 -11.19 11.63 29.51
N HIS A 396 -11.83 12.73 29.13
CA HIS A 396 -13.26 12.74 28.78
C HIS A 396 -13.54 11.88 27.53
N CYS A 397 -12.65 11.98 26.54
CA CYS A 397 -12.76 11.25 25.28
C CYS A 397 -11.37 10.80 24.80
N SER A 398 -11.26 9.53 24.38
CA SER A 398 -10.13 9.00 23.62
C SER A 398 -10.71 8.23 22.44
N ALA A 399 -10.67 8.81 21.24
CA ALA A 399 -11.33 8.23 20.07
C ALA A 399 -10.54 8.39 18.77
N ASP A 400 -10.64 7.38 17.90
CA ASP A 400 -10.09 7.43 16.55
C ASP A 400 -11.15 7.95 15.57
N ILE A 401 -10.71 8.75 14.60
CA ILE A 401 -11.53 9.36 13.56
C ILE A 401 -11.06 8.83 12.20
N ILE A 402 -11.89 8.01 11.58
CA ILE A 402 -11.64 7.46 10.25
C ILE A 402 -12.39 8.31 9.22
N ALA A 403 -11.73 9.38 8.77
CA ALA A 403 -12.21 10.27 7.70
C ALA A 403 -11.20 10.33 6.54
N ALA A 404 -10.46 9.24 6.32
CA ALA A 404 -9.39 9.14 5.33
C ALA A 404 -8.51 10.41 5.31
N CYS A 405 -8.19 10.90 4.11
CA CYS A 405 -7.40 12.11 3.89
C CYS A 405 -8.04 13.42 4.38
N ALA A 406 -9.32 13.42 4.77
CA ALA A 406 -9.99 14.57 5.40
C ALA A 406 -9.84 14.57 6.93
N GLY A 407 -8.89 13.80 7.47
CA GLY A 407 -8.69 13.65 8.91
C GLY A 407 -8.48 14.95 9.69
N LEU A 408 -7.66 15.89 9.19
CA LEU A 408 -7.41 17.17 9.89
C LEU A 408 -8.70 17.99 10.13
N PRO A 409 -9.49 18.37 9.10
CA PRO A 409 -10.69 19.19 9.34
C PRO A 409 -11.73 18.47 10.22
N TYR A 410 -11.85 17.15 10.11
CA TYR A 410 -12.71 16.36 11.00
C TYR A 410 -12.20 16.37 12.45
N GLY A 411 -10.92 16.08 12.65
CA GLY A 411 -10.29 16.06 13.97
C GLY A 411 -10.30 17.42 14.65
N LEU A 412 -10.04 18.50 13.91
CA LEU A 412 -10.08 19.87 14.44
C LEU A 412 -11.52 20.29 14.78
N SER A 413 -12.50 19.93 13.95
CA SER A 413 -13.92 20.17 14.24
C SER A 413 -14.35 19.49 15.54
N GLU A 414 -13.94 18.23 15.73
CA GLU A 414 -14.24 17.50 16.95
C GLU A 414 -13.48 18.06 18.16
N ALA A 415 -12.20 18.44 18.01
CA ALA A 415 -11.43 19.07 19.09
C ALA A 415 -12.08 20.37 19.58
N VAL A 416 -12.57 21.22 18.66
CA VAL A 416 -13.27 22.48 19.01
C VAL A 416 -14.59 22.21 19.74
N ARG A 417 -15.33 21.14 19.36
CA ARG A 417 -16.54 20.73 20.07
C ARG A 417 -16.20 20.22 21.48
N GLN A 418 -15.20 19.35 21.60
CA GLN A 418 -14.77 18.80 22.88
C GLN A 418 -14.31 19.90 23.85
N LEU A 419 -13.62 20.95 23.37
CA LEU A 419 -13.22 22.10 24.18
C LEU A 419 -14.39 22.77 24.93
N GLN A 420 -15.60 22.74 24.38
CA GLN A 420 -16.77 23.34 25.03
C GLN A 420 -17.19 22.56 26.29
N GLU A 421 -16.98 21.25 26.27
CA GLU A 421 -17.35 20.34 27.36
C GLU A 421 -16.22 20.24 28.39
N VAL A 422 -14.99 19.99 27.94
CA VAL A 422 -13.87 19.67 28.84
C VAL A 422 -13.15 20.90 29.37
N GLN A 423 -13.17 22.03 28.65
CA GLN A 423 -12.44 23.26 28.97
C GLN A 423 -10.96 23.01 29.34
N ARG A 424 -10.35 22.04 28.64
CA ARG A 424 -9.00 21.52 28.84
C ARG A 424 -8.36 21.24 27.48
N PRO A 425 -7.03 21.28 27.34
CA PRO A 425 -6.38 21.00 26.07
C PRO A 425 -6.77 19.64 25.49
N VAL A 426 -7.01 19.61 24.18
CA VAL A 426 -7.27 18.41 23.39
C VAL A 426 -6.03 18.11 22.58
N LEU A 427 -5.52 16.89 22.68
CA LEU A 427 -4.44 16.39 21.84
C LEU A 427 -5.06 15.79 20.58
N LEU A 428 -4.78 16.37 19.42
CA LEU A 428 -5.16 15.84 18.11
C LEU A 428 -3.93 15.30 17.40
N VAL A 429 -3.91 14.00 17.07
CA VAL A 429 -2.84 13.38 16.30
C VAL A 429 -3.38 12.94 14.94
N CYS A 430 -2.74 13.36 13.86
CA CYS A 430 -2.96 12.85 12.52
C CYS A 430 -1.78 11.95 12.16
N VAL A 431 -2.00 10.68 11.84
CA VAL A 431 -0.91 9.71 11.64
C VAL A 431 -1.27 8.66 10.61
N GLU A 432 -0.30 8.30 9.77
CA GLU A 432 -0.46 7.23 8.79
C GLU A 432 0.81 6.41 8.60
N LYS A 433 0.63 5.10 8.38
CA LYS A 433 1.67 4.15 7.94
C LYS A 433 1.15 3.35 6.74
N PHE A 434 1.21 3.95 5.56
CA PHE A 434 0.75 3.31 4.33
C PHE A 434 1.72 2.30 3.75
N SER A 435 3.01 2.38 4.09
CA SER A 435 4.03 1.44 3.62
C SER A 435 3.64 -0.03 3.83
N ASP A 436 2.91 -0.34 4.91
CA ASP A 436 2.40 -1.69 5.22
C ASP A 436 1.16 -2.09 4.41
N LYS A 437 0.50 -1.13 3.76
CA LYS A 437 -0.81 -1.26 3.10
C LYS A 437 -0.68 -1.22 1.57
N ILE A 438 0.48 -0.75 1.09
CA ILE A 438 0.85 -0.76 -0.32
C ILE A 438 1.26 -2.17 -0.71
N GLY A 439 0.63 -2.72 -1.75
CA GLY A 439 1.16 -3.86 -2.48
C GLY A 439 1.34 -3.55 -3.95
N ASN A 440 0.85 -4.44 -4.80
CA ASN A 440 1.20 -4.47 -6.22
C ASN A 440 0.35 -3.55 -7.09
N VAL A 441 -0.66 -2.92 -6.49
CA VAL A 441 -1.62 -2.05 -7.19
C VAL A 441 -0.91 -0.80 -7.73
N ARG A 442 -0.83 -0.72 -9.06
CA ARG A 442 -0.08 0.34 -9.77
C ARG A 442 -0.52 1.75 -9.38
N THR A 443 -1.81 1.99 -9.20
CA THR A 443 -2.32 3.35 -8.97
C THR A 443 -1.95 3.89 -7.60
N SER A 444 -1.76 3.04 -6.59
CA SER A 444 -1.49 3.44 -5.21
C SER A 444 -0.01 3.36 -4.82
N ARG A 445 0.75 2.39 -5.36
CA ARG A 445 2.15 2.11 -4.96
C ARG A 445 3.14 3.27 -5.11
N MET A 446 2.77 4.28 -5.88
CA MET A 446 3.60 5.46 -6.16
C MET A 446 3.06 6.72 -5.48
N ILE A 447 2.11 6.63 -4.55
CA ILE A 447 1.47 7.82 -3.99
C ILE A 447 1.81 7.97 -2.50
N PHE A 448 1.58 6.93 -1.71
CA PHE A 448 1.48 7.07 -0.26
C PHE A 448 2.84 7.02 0.45
N GLY A 449 2.90 7.73 1.58
CA GLY A 449 4.01 7.84 2.52
C GLY A 449 3.54 7.70 3.97
N ASP A 450 4.50 7.67 4.89
CA ASP A 450 4.29 7.50 6.33
C ASP A 450 4.71 8.77 7.09
N GLY A 451 4.04 9.02 8.21
CA GLY A 451 4.34 10.14 9.09
C GLY A 451 3.20 10.51 10.01
N ALA A 452 3.51 11.38 10.96
CA ALA A 452 2.59 11.86 11.98
C ALA A 452 2.73 13.37 12.18
N ALA A 453 1.62 13.99 12.58
CA ALA A 453 1.62 15.33 13.15
C ALA A 453 0.69 15.36 14.37
N ALA A 454 1.09 16.06 15.43
CA ALA A 454 0.30 16.22 16.62
C ALA A 454 0.11 17.70 16.96
N MET A 455 -1.11 18.07 17.34
CA MET A 455 -1.50 19.41 17.71
C MET A 455 -2.07 19.43 19.13
N VAL A 456 -1.64 20.40 19.93
CA VAL A 456 -2.28 20.70 21.23
C VAL A 456 -3.20 21.88 21.01
N ILE A 457 -4.50 21.63 21.17
CA ILE A 457 -5.56 22.61 20.93
C ILE A 457 -6.18 22.94 22.29
N ALA A 458 -5.89 24.13 22.79
CA ALA A 458 -6.27 24.57 24.13
C ALA A 458 -7.39 25.61 24.12
N PRO A 459 -8.09 25.81 25.25
CA PRO A 459 -8.89 27.01 25.45
C PRO A 459 -8.01 28.26 25.35
N ALA A 460 -8.39 29.21 24.49
CA ALA A 460 -7.82 30.54 24.53
C ALA A 460 -8.14 31.22 25.87
N ALA A 461 -7.28 32.13 26.32
CA ALA A 461 -7.53 32.90 27.52
C ALA A 461 -8.82 33.74 27.37
N GLU A 462 -9.49 34.03 28.48
CA GLU A 462 -10.77 34.75 28.47
C GLU A 462 -10.62 36.11 27.78
N GLY A 463 -11.45 36.35 26.77
CA GLY A 463 -11.43 37.59 25.97
C GLY A 463 -10.38 37.62 24.85
N GLU A 464 -9.50 36.61 24.76
CA GLU A 464 -8.55 36.51 23.64
C GLU A 464 -9.18 35.86 22.41
N ARG A 465 -8.65 36.24 21.24
CA ARG A 465 -9.06 35.69 19.95
C ARG A 465 -8.50 34.26 19.81
N GLY A 466 -9.37 33.32 19.42
CA GLY A 466 -8.96 31.99 18.98
C GLY A 466 -8.37 32.00 17.56
N ASP A 467 -7.58 30.98 17.25
CA ASP A 467 -6.83 30.85 16.00
C ASP A 467 -7.66 30.23 14.87
N VAL A 468 -8.81 29.61 15.15
CA VAL A 468 -9.68 29.01 14.11
C VAL A 468 -10.82 29.96 13.75
N ASP A 469 -10.91 30.34 12.48
CA ASP A 469 -11.95 31.23 11.94
C ASP A 469 -13.18 30.45 11.49
N LEU A 470 -12.98 29.45 10.62
CA LEU A 470 -14.03 28.64 10.01
C LEU A 470 -13.71 27.16 10.07
N LEU A 471 -14.74 26.34 10.26
CA LEU A 471 -14.68 24.89 10.11
C LEU A 471 -15.86 24.39 9.29
N GLN A 472 -15.58 23.42 8.42
CA GLN A 472 -16.61 22.73 7.68
C GLN A 472 -16.21 21.28 7.40
N THR A 473 -17.17 20.39 7.46
CA THR A 473 -17.00 18.96 7.17
C THR A 473 -18.18 18.45 6.37
N TYR A 474 -17.91 17.62 5.37
CA TYR A 474 -18.89 16.98 4.49
C TYR A 474 -18.64 15.50 4.42
N ALA A 475 -19.72 14.73 4.43
CA ALA A 475 -19.66 13.30 4.15
C ALA A 475 -20.70 12.94 3.10
N SER A 476 -20.49 11.80 2.45
CA SER A 476 -21.33 11.23 1.42
C SER A 476 -21.24 11.95 0.06
N GLY A 477 -21.96 11.41 -0.90
CA GLY A 477 -21.98 11.81 -2.30
C GLY A 477 -22.36 10.63 -3.18
N PRO A 478 -22.15 10.75 -4.50
CA PRO A 478 -22.32 9.64 -5.43
C PRO A 478 -21.50 8.42 -5.01
N VAL A 479 -22.09 7.22 -5.13
CA VAL A 479 -21.52 5.95 -4.62
C VAL A 479 -20.15 5.64 -5.24
N GLU A 480 -19.95 6.01 -6.50
CA GLU A 480 -18.68 5.85 -7.20
C GLU A 480 -17.56 6.66 -6.53
N GLN A 481 -17.88 7.79 -5.91
CA GLN A 481 -16.92 8.62 -5.19
C GLN A 481 -16.71 8.15 -3.76
N VAL A 482 -17.74 7.57 -3.14
CA VAL A 482 -17.63 6.87 -1.85
C VAL A 482 -16.56 5.79 -1.92
N ASN A 483 -16.61 4.98 -2.98
CA ASN A 483 -15.68 3.88 -3.22
C ASN A 483 -14.47 4.27 -4.08
N SER A 484 -14.10 5.56 -4.12
CA SER A 484 -12.98 6.05 -4.96
C SER A 484 -11.59 5.61 -4.48
N ILE A 485 -11.45 5.28 -3.20
CA ILE A 485 -10.29 4.58 -2.62
C ILE A 485 -10.84 3.53 -1.67
N ILE A 486 -10.36 2.29 -1.79
CA ILE A 486 -10.81 1.17 -0.95
C ILE A 486 -9.60 0.54 -0.30
N TRP A 487 -9.66 0.39 1.03
CA TRP A 487 -8.72 -0.40 1.80
C TRP A 487 -9.40 -0.93 3.09
N PRO A 488 -9.22 -2.22 3.45
CA PRO A 488 -8.69 -3.29 2.61
C PRO A 488 -9.61 -3.56 1.41
N ASN A 489 -9.05 -3.86 0.23
CA ASN A 489 -9.81 -4.23 -0.96
C ASN A 489 -9.64 -5.71 -1.32
N PRO A 490 -10.62 -6.58 -1.02
CA PRO A 490 -10.56 -8.01 -1.33
C PRO A 490 -10.37 -8.34 -2.81
N GLU A 491 -10.80 -7.47 -3.72
CA GLU A 491 -10.57 -7.67 -5.15
C GLU A 491 -9.09 -7.50 -5.50
N PHE A 492 -8.29 -6.84 -4.67
CA PHE A 492 -6.89 -6.51 -4.91
C PHE A 492 -5.98 -7.04 -3.81
N ASP A 493 -6.25 -8.25 -3.31
CA ASP A 493 -5.39 -8.88 -2.30
C ASP A 493 -5.21 -7.99 -1.05
N ASN A 494 -6.30 -7.31 -0.68
CA ASN A 494 -6.38 -6.34 0.40
C ASN A 494 -5.40 -5.16 0.30
N ASP A 495 -4.78 -4.94 -0.87
CA ASP A 495 -4.01 -3.73 -1.16
C ASP A 495 -4.92 -2.50 -1.19
N ILE A 496 -4.35 -1.35 -0.81
CA ILE A 496 -5.02 -0.08 -1.03
C ILE A 496 -5.18 0.18 -2.53
N THR A 497 -6.40 0.43 -2.97
CA THR A 497 -6.73 0.66 -4.38
C THR A 497 -7.27 2.06 -4.58
N VAL A 498 -6.74 2.77 -5.58
CA VAL A 498 -7.15 4.13 -5.95
C VAL A 498 -7.79 4.10 -7.34
N TYR A 499 -9.04 4.54 -7.42
CA TYR A 499 -9.80 4.73 -8.66
C TYR A 499 -9.70 6.20 -9.10
N GLY A 500 -8.71 6.47 -9.95
CA GLY A 500 -8.27 7.83 -10.29
C GLY A 500 -9.35 8.78 -10.85
N PRO A 501 -10.20 8.36 -11.81
CA PRO A 501 -11.29 9.21 -12.32
C PRO A 501 -12.28 9.64 -11.22
N GLU A 502 -12.66 8.71 -10.36
CA GLU A 502 -13.61 8.91 -9.25
C GLU A 502 -13.01 9.83 -8.19
N VAL A 503 -11.73 9.64 -7.84
CA VAL A 503 -10.98 10.57 -6.98
C VAL A 503 -10.94 11.97 -7.59
N LYS A 504 -10.64 12.09 -8.89
CA LYS A 504 -10.59 13.40 -9.56
C LYS A 504 -11.95 14.11 -9.54
N ALA A 505 -13.05 13.38 -9.75
CA ALA A 505 -14.41 13.91 -9.67
C ALA A 505 -14.76 14.37 -8.25
N LEU A 506 -14.38 13.58 -7.24
CA LEU A 506 -14.54 13.90 -5.83
C LEU A 506 -13.83 15.20 -5.45
N VAL A 507 -12.53 15.33 -5.77
CA VAL A 507 -11.74 16.53 -5.47
C VAL A 507 -12.31 17.74 -6.20
N ALA A 508 -12.70 17.59 -7.47
CA ALA A 508 -13.26 18.69 -8.25
C ALA A 508 -14.55 19.24 -7.63
N ARG A 509 -15.47 18.37 -7.19
CA ARG A 509 -16.72 18.79 -6.53
C ARG A 509 -16.42 19.55 -5.24
N TYR A 510 -15.68 18.95 -4.32
CA TYR A 510 -15.45 19.55 -3.02
C TYR A 510 -14.65 20.84 -3.10
N LEU A 511 -13.62 20.91 -3.97
CA LEU A 511 -12.87 22.15 -4.13
C LEU A 511 -13.76 23.29 -4.64
N ALA A 512 -14.61 23.04 -5.65
CA ALA A 512 -15.54 24.05 -6.14
C ALA A 512 -16.53 24.49 -5.07
N GLN A 513 -17.08 23.54 -4.30
CA GLN A 513 -17.99 23.84 -3.19
C GLN A 513 -17.32 24.70 -2.12
N MET A 514 -16.12 24.32 -1.66
CA MET A 514 -15.40 25.04 -0.61
C MET A 514 -15.06 26.47 -1.05
N ILE A 515 -14.57 26.67 -2.27
CA ILE A 515 -14.25 28.01 -2.79
C ILE A 515 -15.50 28.88 -2.89
N SER A 516 -16.64 28.32 -3.33
CA SER A 516 -17.93 29.04 -3.32
C SER A 516 -18.31 29.46 -1.90
N GLU A 517 -18.22 28.57 -0.93
CA GLU A 517 -18.55 28.87 0.46
C GLU A 517 -17.65 29.98 1.03
N LEU A 518 -16.34 29.92 0.80
CA LEU A 518 -15.40 30.97 1.26
C LEU A 518 -15.68 32.33 0.60
N GLY A 519 -16.13 32.35 -0.65
CA GLY A 519 -16.54 33.56 -1.35
C GLY A 519 -17.83 34.19 -0.79
N GLU A 520 -18.68 33.38 -0.15
CA GLU A 520 -19.92 33.84 0.50
C GLU A 520 -19.71 34.21 1.98
N GLN A 521 -18.67 33.70 2.62
CA GLN A 521 -18.35 34.05 4.00
C GLN A 521 -17.75 35.46 4.09
N PRO A 522 -18.17 36.29 5.05
CA PRO A 522 -17.56 37.59 5.27
C PRO A 522 -16.11 37.42 5.78
N GLY A 523 -15.22 38.28 5.28
CA GLY A 523 -13.84 38.35 5.77
C GLY A 523 -13.75 38.85 7.22
N PRO A 524 -12.52 38.88 7.77
CA PRO A 524 -12.26 39.43 9.10
C PRO A 524 -12.81 40.86 9.21
N GLU A 525 -13.34 41.20 10.39
CA GLU A 525 -13.90 42.53 10.68
C GLU A 525 -15.02 43.00 9.71
N GLY A 526 -15.57 42.09 8.90
CA GLY A 526 -16.60 42.39 7.91
C GLY A 526 -16.09 43.05 6.63
N THR A 527 -14.77 43.03 6.37
CA THR A 527 -14.17 43.54 5.14
C THR A 527 -13.97 42.43 4.11
N GLY A 528 -14.49 42.61 2.89
CA GLY A 528 -14.33 41.65 1.80
C GLY A 528 -14.93 40.27 2.12
N THR A 529 -14.50 39.27 1.34
CA THR A 529 -14.84 37.86 1.54
C THR A 529 -13.76 37.14 2.33
N MET A 530 -14.09 35.98 2.92
CA MET A 530 -13.09 35.14 3.57
C MET A 530 -12.05 34.65 2.55
N LEU A 531 -12.47 34.34 1.32
CA LEU A 531 -11.56 33.92 0.26
C LEU A 531 -10.45 34.94 -0.04
N GLU A 532 -10.81 36.24 -0.08
CA GLU A 532 -9.85 37.34 -0.28
C GLU A 532 -8.90 37.55 0.90
N ALA A 533 -9.29 37.09 2.09
CA ALA A 533 -8.52 37.23 3.32
C ALA A 533 -7.59 36.03 3.60
N ILE A 534 -7.54 35.04 2.71
CA ILE A 534 -6.62 33.90 2.79
C ILE A 534 -5.25 34.32 2.25
N ASP A 535 -4.22 34.11 3.05
CA ASP A 535 -2.84 34.41 2.67
C ASP A 535 -2.18 33.24 1.92
N VAL A 536 -2.46 32.00 2.34
CA VAL A 536 -1.94 30.78 1.70
C VAL A 536 -2.93 29.63 1.78
N ILE A 537 -2.95 28.80 0.73
CA ILE A 537 -3.75 27.59 0.66
C ILE A 537 -2.82 26.38 0.83
N VAL A 538 -3.07 25.58 1.86
CA VAL A 538 -2.35 24.33 2.13
C VAL A 538 -3.32 23.17 1.91
N PRO A 539 -3.49 22.72 0.65
CA PRO A 539 -4.44 21.65 0.35
C PRO A 539 -3.92 20.30 0.83
N HIS A 540 -4.82 19.32 0.91
CA HIS A 540 -4.41 17.93 1.05
C HIS A 540 -3.41 17.51 -0.05
N GLN A 541 -2.32 16.86 0.36
CA GLN A 541 -1.20 16.49 -0.49
C GLN A 541 -1.44 15.12 -1.17
N ALA A 542 -2.38 15.05 -2.12
CA ALA A 542 -2.71 13.78 -2.82
C ALA A 542 -1.96 13.58 -4.14
N ASN A 543 -1.98 14.59 -5.01
CA ASN A 543 -1.34 14.59 -6.33
C ASN A 543 -1.24 16.05 -6.79
N LYS A 544 -0.02 16.61 -6.79
CA LYS A 544 0.21 18.03 -7.07
C LYS A 544 -0.30 18.42 -8.46
N THR A 545 -0.01 17.60 -9.48
CA THR A 545 -0.41 17.85 -10.86
C THR A 545 -1.94 17.94 -11.01
N MET A 546 -2.67 17.01 -10.38
CA MET A 546 -4.14 17.00 -10.38
C MET A 546 -4.71 18.21 -9.64
N ILE A 547 -4.20 18.51 -8.45
CA ILE A 547 -4.71 19.60 -7.62
C ILE A 547 -4.48 20.95 -8.30
N LEU A 548 -3.31 21.20 -8.89
CA LEU A 548 -3.03 22.42 -9.64
C LEU A 548 -4.02 22.62 -10.81
N GLN A 549 -4.33 21.54 -11.55
CA GLN A 549 -5.30 21.60 -12.64
C GLN A 549 -6.72 21.92 -12.16
N LEU A 550 -7.13 21.36 -11.02
CA LEU A 550 -8.46 21.58 -10.45
C LEU A 550 -8.57 22.96 -9.79
N ALA A 551 -7.52 23.41 -9.10
CA ALA A 551 -7.43 24.73 -8.49
C ALA A 551 -7.50 25.85 -9.55
N ALA A 552 -6.77 25.70 -10.66
CA ALA A 552 -6.86 26.63 -11.78
C ALA A 552 -8.29 26.73 -12.37
N LYS A 553 -9.00 25.60 -12.45
CA LYS A 553 -10.41 25.59 -12.89
C LYS A 553 -11.36 26.24 -11.87
N ALA A 554 -11.00 26.22 -10.59
CA ALA A 554 -11.71 26.90 -9.51
C ALA A 554 -11.31 28.37 -9.35
N GLY A 555 -10.44 28.91 -10.23
CA GLY A 555 -10.04 30.32 -10.22
C GLY A 555 -8.85 30.66 -9.30
N LEU A 556 -8.16 29.66 -8.76
CA LEU A 556 -6.98 29.85 -7.91
C LEU A 556 -5.69 29.85 -8.75
N SER A 557 -4.71 30.67 -8.35
CA SER A 557 -3.38 30.67 -8.95
C SER A 557 -2.46 29.67 -8.24
N ALA A 558 -1.49 29.09 -8.96
CA ALA A 558 -0.54 28.13 -8.38
C ALA A 558 0.32 28.74 -7.27
N GLU A 559 0.55 30.05 -7.29
CA GLU A 559 1.35 30.79 -6.30
C GLU A 559 0.65 30.90 -4.94
N GLN A 560 -0.67 30.74 -4.89
CA GLN A 560 -1.44 30.72 -3.64
C GLN A 560 -1.36 29.36 -2.93
N LEU A 561 -0.88 28.30 -3.61
CA LEU A 561 -0.90 26.93 -3.09
C LEU A 561 0.50 26.49 -2.65
N TYR A 562 0.58 25.93 -1.45
CA TYR A 562 1.79 25.32 -0.93
C TYR A 562 1.76 23.78 -1.07
N PHE A 563 2.89 23.18 -1.47
CA PHE A 563 3.03 21.73 -1.61
C PHE A 563 4.39 21.24 -1.11
N ASN A 564 4.38 20.23 -0.24
CA ASN A 564 5.55 19.44 0.14
C ASN A 564 5.48 17.98 -0.34
N ILE A 565 4.41 17.59 -1.04
CA ILE A 565 4.19 16.21 -1.51
C ILE A 565 5.38 15.64 -2.30
N GLY A 566 6.18 16.51 -2.96
CA GLY A 566 7.39 16.12 -3.68
C GLY A 566 8.38 15.34 -2.82
N SER A 567 8.56 15.75 -1.56
CA SER A 567 9.52 15.21 -0.62
C SER A 567 8.94 14.24 0.42
N MET A 568 7.61 14.12 0.47
CA MET A 568 6.85 13.34 1.48
C MET A 568 5.99 12.22 0.90
N GLY A 569 5.47 12.37 -0.31
CA GLY A 569 4.32 11.58 -0.76
C GLY A 569 3.02 11.97 -0.04
N ASN A 570 1.98 11.16 -0.20
CA ASN A 570 0.69 11.36 0.43
C ASN A 570 0.61 10.63 1.78
N VAL A 571 0.52 11.38 2.87
CA VAL A 571 0.39 10.89 4.25
C VAL A 571 -1.03 11.11 4.80
N SER A 572 -2.04 10.98 3.93
CA SER A 572 -3.49 11.09 4.23
C SER A 572 -3.82 12.20 5.24
N ALA A 573 -4.25 11.85 6.47
CA ALA A 573 -4.67 12.81 7.49
C ALA A 573 -3.53 13.74 7.93
N ALA A 574 -2.29 13.25 7.95
CA ALA A 574 -1.10 14.01 8.36
C ALA A 574 -0.56 14.94 7.26
N SER A 575 -1.00 14.78 6.01
CA SER A 575 -0.52 15.57 4.87
C SER A 575 -0.64 17.09 5.06
N ILE A 576 -1.80 17.57 5.52
CA ILE A 576 -2.03 19.01 5.70
C ILE A 576 -1.20 19.57 6.85
N PRO A 577 -1.22 19.00 8.08
CA PRO A 577 -0.42 19.55 9.17
C PRO A 577 1.09 19.48 8.91
N ILE A 578 1.60 18.43 8.25
CA ILE A 578 3.02 18.38 7.84
C ILE A 578 3.33 19.45 6.78
N ALA A 579 2.42 19.69 5.82
CA ALA A 579 2.61 20.77 4.85
C ALA A 579 2.55 22.18 5.48
N MET A 580 1.71 22.39 6.51
CA MET A 580 1.71 23.65 7.25
C MET A 580 3.03 23.88 8.00
N PHE A 581 3.59 22.81 8.58
CA PHE A 581 4.91 22.83 9.21
C PHE A 581 6.00 23.22 8.20
N ASP A 582 6.02 22.56 7.04
CA ASP A 582 7.01 22.81 6.00
C ASP A 582 6.86 24.22 5.40
N ALA A 583 5.64 24.76 5.30
CA ALA A 583 5.41 26.14 4.84
C ALA A 583 6.04 27.18 5.78
N VAL A 584 6.07 26.92 7.10
CA VAL A 584 6.79 27.76 8.06
C VAL A 584 8.31 27.59 7.89
N ALA A 585 8.78 26.35 7.80
CA ALA A 585 10.21 26.05 7.63
C ALA A 585 10.80 26.66 6.35
N ASP A 586 10.02 26.67 5.26
CA ASP A 586 10.38 27.26 3.97
C ASP A 586 10.23 28.80 3.92
N GLY A 587 9.71 29.42 4.99
CA GLY A 587 9.52 30.87 5.08
C GLY A 587 8.34 31.41 4.30
N VAL A 588 7.46 30.55 3.77
CA VAL A 588 6.18 30.95 3.15
C VAL A 588 5.25 31.53 4.21
N VAL A 589 5.25 30.94 5.40
CA VAL A 589 4.57 31.45 6.60
C VAL A 589 5.62 32.06 7.54
N ALA A 590 5.88 33.36 7.38
CA ALA A 590 6.91 34.08 8.15
C ALA A 590 6.37 34.80 9.41
N GLY A 591 5.05 34.87 9.57
CA GLY A 591 4.36 35.50 10.70
C GLY A 591 2.98 34.90 10.85
N ARG A 592 2.09 35.55 11.63
CA ARG A 592 0.69 35.12 11.71
C ARG A 592 0.04 35.20 10.33
N THR A 593 -0.36 34.05 9.80
CA THR A 593 -0.84 33.90 8.43
C THR A 593 -2.13 33.11 8.42
N ARG A 594 -3.15 33.61 7.72
CA ARG A 594 -4.43 32.91 7.56
C ARG A 594 -4.32 31.85 6.48
N VAL A 595 -4.41 30.60 6.90
CA VAL A 595 -4.30 29.42 6.06
C VAL A 595 -5.69 28.86 5.75
N PHE A 596 -5.94 28.58 4.47
CA PHE A 596 -7.05 27.72 4.05
C PHE A 596 -6.54 26.29 3.85
N ALA A 597 -7.10 25.35 4.61
CA ALA A 597 -6.67 23.97 4.67
C ALA A 597 -7.76 22.99 4.15
N PRO A 598 -7.97 22.88 2.82
CA PRO A 598 -8.97 21.97 2.25
C PRO A 598 -8.49 20.52 2.23
N GLY A 599 -9.30 19.64 2.83
CA GLY A 599 -9.12 18.18 2.88
C GLY A 599 -10.20 17.43 2.10
N PHE A 600 -9.81 16.33 1.44
CA PHE A 600 -10.69 15.47 0.65
C PHE A 600 -10.19 14.03 0.72
N GLY A 601 -11.09 13.07 0.94
CA GLY A 601 -10.76 11.64 1.08
C GLY A 601 -11.90 10.73 0.64
N ALA A 602 -11.60 9.45 0.40
CA ALA A 602 -12.63 8.46 0.07
C ALA A 602 -13.61 8.25 1.23
N GLY A 603 -14.86 7.86 0.92
CA GLY A 603 -15.93 7.74 1.91
C GLY A 603 -17.31 8.22 1.45
N ALA A 604 -17.50 9.20 0.56
CA ALA A 604 -16.67 10.34 0.18
C ALA A 604 -16.71 11.35 1.33
N VAL A 605 -15.57 11.86 1.73
CA VAL A 605 -15.48 12.85 2.81
C VAL A 605 -14.65 14.04 2.37
N GLY A 606 -15.01 15.21 2.86
CA GLY A 606 -14.29 16.46 2.60
C GLY A 606 -14.46 17.41 3.76
N GLY A 607 -13.66 18.46 3.80
CA GLY A 607 -13.81 19.51 4.80
C GLY A 607 -12.70 20.52 4.69
N TYR A 608 -12.80 21.60 5.45
CA TYR A 608 -11.72 22.56 5.55
C TYR A 608 -11.68 23.21 6.93
N ALA A 609 -10.50 23.73 7.24
CA ALA A 609 -10.31 24.71 8.29
C ALA A 609 -9.77 25.99 7.66
N VAL A 610 -10.26 27.14 8.13
CA VAL A 610 -9.57 28.41 7.99
C VAL A 610 -9.04 28.79 9.37
N LEU A 611 -7.73 28.89 9.49
CA LEU A 611 -7.05 29.14 10.76
C LEU A 611 -5.85 30.07 10.58
N GLU A 612 -5.51 30.79 11.63
CA GLU A 612 -4.28 31.57 11.70
C GLU A 612 -3.15 30.71 12.25
N VAL A 613 -2.11 30.55 11.44
CA VAL A 613 -0.90 29.81 11.82
C VAL A 613 0.14 30.82 12.29
N ASP A 614 0.61 30.65 13.53
CA ASP A 614 1.71 31.41 14.11
C ASP A 614 2.98 30.53 14.10
N PRO A 615 4.08 30.94 13.44
CA PRO A 615 5.32 30.17 13.40
C PRO A 615 5.82 29.70 14.77
N ALA A 616 5.52 30.43 15.85
CA ALA A 616 5.94 30.08 17.21
C ALA A 616 5.35 28.75 17.71
N VAL A 617 4.25 28.26 17.13
CA VAL A 617 3.62 27.00 17.54
C VAL A 617 4.32 25.78 16.94
N MET A 618 5.20 25.95 15.94
CA MET A 618 5.90 24.84 15.30
C MET A 618 6.97 24.30 16.24
N ALA A 619 6.77 23.07 16.73
CA ALA A 619 7.76 22.39 17.55
C ALA A 619 8.99 22.01 16.71
N PRO A 620 10.19 21.88 17.29
CA PRO A 620 11.31 21.30 16.56
C PRO A 620 10.92 19.92 16.00
N GLU A 621 11.26 19.64 14.75
CA GLU A 621 10.97 18.34 14.11
C GLU A 621 11.56 17.19 14.93
N VAL A 622 10.82 16.08 15.02
CA VAL A 622 11.37 14.84 15.55
C VAL A 622 12.02 14.10 14.39
N VAL A 623 13.35 14.08 14.39
CA VAL A 623 14.13 13.31 13.42
C VAL A 623 14.34 11.91 14.00
N LEU A 624 13.74 10.92 13.36
CA LEU A 624 13.96 9.52 13.67
C LEU A 624 15.33 9.09 13.14
N ASP A 625 16.08 8.32 13.93
CA ASP A 625 17.38 7.78 13.54
C ASP A 625 17.20 6.34 13.00
N PRO A 626 17.47 6.07 11.71
CA PRO A 626 17.42 4.74 11.14
C PRO A 626 18.28 3.71 11.91
N ALA A 627 19.39 4.14 12.52
CA ALA A 627 20.29 3.23 13.25
C ALA A 627 19.77 2.90 14.65
N ALA A 628 18.96 3.77 15.27
CA ALA A 628 18.44 3.59 16.62
C ALA A 628 17.21 2.66 16.67
N ALA A 629 16.46 2.56 15.57
CA ALA A 629 15.28 1.69 15.47
C ALA A 629 15.61 0.19 15.69
N ALA A 630 16.85 -0.22 15.39
CA ALA A 630 17.34 -1.59 15.63
C ALA A 630 17.51 -1.96 17.12
N GLU A 631 17.50 -0.98 18.04
CA GLU A 631 17.71 -1.17 19.48
C GLU A 631 16.42 -1.08 20.31
N ALA A 632 15.24 -1.11 19.69
CA ALA A 632 13.96 -1.01 20.40
C ALA A 632 13.81 -2.11 21.47
N PRO A 633 13.24 -1.79 22.66
CA PRO A 633 13.10 -2.77 23.73
C PRO A 633 12.16 -3.90 23.31
N ALA A 634 12.50 -5.13 23.70
CA ALA A 634 11.67 -6.31 23.45
C ALA A 634 10.24 -6.09 23.98
N PRO A 635 9.20 -6.58 23.27
CA PRO A 635 7.83 -6.49 23.73
C PRO A 635 7.71 -7.09 25.13
N ALA A 636 6.86 -6.49 25.97
CA ALA A 636 6.55 -7.02 27.29
C ALA A 636 6.23 -8.51 27.19
N ALA A 637 6.81 -9.32 28.09
CA ALA A 637 6.69 -10.77 28.05
C ALA A 637 5.23 -11.20 27.85
N ALA A 638 5.00 -12.08 26.87
CA ALA A 638 3.68 -12.64 26.64
C ALA A 638 3.16 -13.27 27.95
N PRO A 639 1.89 -13.03 28.32
CA PRO A 639 1.34 -13.59 29.55
C PRO A 639 1.51 -15.10 29.52
N THR A 640 2.09 -15.63 30.59
CA THR A 640 2.30 -17.06 30.75
C THR A 640 0.96 -17.76 30.95
N SER A 641 0.95 -19.09 30.80
CA SER A 641 -0.24 -19.87 31.17
C SER A 641 -0.64 -19.64 32.63
N ASP A 642 0.33 -19.33 33.48
CA ASP A 642 0.09 -19.03 34.90
C ASP A 642 -0.54 -17.65 35.10
N ASP A 643 -0.15 -16.64 34.32
CA ASP A 643 -0.81 -15.32 34.33
C ASP A 643 -2.27 -15.42 33.87
N VAL A 644 -2.54 -16.26 32.88
CA VAL A 644 -3.91 -16.55 32.41
C VAL A 644 -4.70 -17.25 33.52
N ARG A 645 -4.13 -18.23 34.21
CA ARG A 645 -4.79 -18.96 35.30
C ARG A 645 -5.08 -18.06 36.50
N ILE A 646 -4.13 -17.21 36.89
CA ILE A 646 -4.32 -16.19 37.94
C ILE A 646 -5.45 -15.22 37.54
N ALA A 647 -5.50 -14.80 36.26
CA ALA A 647 -6.56 -13.93 35.76
C ALA A 647 -7.96 -14.59 35.82
N PHE A 648 -8.03 -15.91 35.72
CA PHE A 648 -9.28 -16.69 35.85
C PHE A 648 -9.51 -17.27 37.26
N GLY A 649 -8.61 -16.99 38.22
CA GLY A 649 -8.74 -17.43 39.61
C GLY A 649 -8.48 -18.93 39.84
N GLU A 650 -7.67 -19.57 38.98
CA GLU A 650 -7.25 -20.98 39.12
C GLU A 650 -5.97 -21.18 39.96
#